data_AF-A0A8T5KN63-F1
#
_entry.id   AF-A0A8T5KN63-F1
#
_cell.length_a   1.000
_cell.length_b   1.000
_cell.length_c   1.000
_cell.angle_alpha   90.00
_cell.angle_beta   90.00
_cell.angle_gamma   90.00
#
_symmetry.space_group_name_H-M   'P 1'
#
loop_
_entity.id
_entity.type
_entity.pdbx_description
1 polymer ?
#
loop_
_entity_poly.entity_id
_entity_poly.type
_entity_poly.pdbx_seq_one_letter_code
_entity_poly.pdbx_strand_id
1 'polypeptide(L)'
;MFDLPKGIAVETEIDVSQGVIQTFEHGVITTWVGKRKTPAGHRIIRAGRTVGYLAESEKASIILGGAEAKQRLLEIEAEGMCRYEAQSYSMTGLGSVAEVIPEAFEHPVDAQGLMAKGDSVERLLSRDLSVVLAKLVENVAVRGAIAVDAGMLIDSAGDLPTDGEILAKEVGETIAGREKLAQGLGFTDGGHWTLHTGDGALLLAHTGEIAIAVWTEANADHTRIINATAAALEGEVSTGPGFGEPLPDGFILREGKGGADAVLSMLADAIEEGVTGHIQSGKSSKAVSLILSRGIPVGIFAPTTESFEEAMLGLTEARRVIRLHRLPAGTILTRESGTVNEFSLSYFKDLLVTVRTKSESRRANLAHRLNSLIGFEIGMEGLRISRAKANFIQTKDGVSKGLEQVEITPAPGIDAGLRRRLESAELKIDDLEKEKSLLNSKLSSADASRKAAEIRTREAIETRNMQVESVENVNSEINSMQVELAEARNRTDEAETRAGKLVKRVNELEHQVSVRATELAKALGETESSEQLRQSIQDMSLKEAGLNAELSSASEKLGSIRQQTEDDERRLRVLQEQVSASRERHARAQAEAMKEEERVNKSKSELEIIESEAKVARRRAEDERIRLSTDEARFAQIQGEMRQLMQERRNLLRELGDLGAKRGHAEGELTILVENAKQLAQAHEEALADINEADRIRARLAEEPLAQALLDDASTFEGLAPVLERLERSRSLGYSVTLLDRAVERALQVIQKTVDHVAATPRYLLSSEVMELLERQVPQTAGAVRGLSRWSVQQRLEHQLGETVGNLVVDLERLLEDYDHSITMLRRLRNVLEQLTRLGAPPQEVENLMSNCNRPESLPYIAQATRKLIQKALDDIYLESDQRDAGEAIALEETARVLEELITQIDASGLAGGSPSGLLWDFQRDGLLPYEREVIDPAQKTPIDEEMVKHMESNISGEAILEEEVSRVTVDEDGWETLDLPDDSSTGDEEEVEFVELQPISDDDERATLDAELARIDASWKHRSEPSVVKSNALENLESKLSDLDL
;
A
#
# COMPACT_ATOMS: atom_id res chain seq x y z
N MET A 1 -24.33 28.37 12.86
CA MET A 1 -22.92 27.98 12.92
C MET A 1 -22.19 28.67 14.08
N PHE A 2 -21.12 28.08 14.63
CA PHE A 2 -20.23 28.73 15.64
C PHE A 2 -19.02 29.41 14.98
N ASP A 3 -18.30 30.26 15.70
CA ASP A 3 -17.07 30.88 15.20
C ASP A 3 -15.84 30.00 15.49
N LEU A 4 -14.90 29.94 14.55
CA LEU A 4 -13.57 29.35 14.79
C LEU A 4 -12.63 30.36 15.48
N PRO A 5 -11.52 29.89 16.10
CA PRO A 5 -10.57 30.76 16.77
C PRO A 5 -10.04 31.87 15.87
N LYS A 6 -9.83 33.06 16.44
CA LYS A 6 -9.34 34.19 15.65
C LYS A 6 -7.84 34.07 15.37
N GLY A 7 -7.48 33.99 14.10
CA GLY A 7 -6.11 33.98 13.60
C GLY A 7 -5.64 35.35 13.13
N ILE A 8 -4.52 35.38 12.39
CA ILE A 8 -4.06 36.58 11.70
C ILE A 8 -4.94 36.77 10.46
N ALA A 9 -5.56 37.95 10.32
CA ALA A 9 -6.44 38.24 9.19
C ALA A 9 -5.63 38.27 7.87
N VAL A 10 -6.16 37.61 6.84
CA VAL A 10 -5.58 37.62 5.50
C VAL A 10 -6.32 38.67 4.67
N GLU A 11 -5.59 39.69 4.21
CA GLU A 11 -6.16 40.84 3.48
C GLU A 11 -6.25 40.63 1.95
N THR A 12 -5.73 39.52 1.42
CA THR A 12 -5.77 39.20 -0.01
C THR A 12 -7.15 38.75 -0.47
N GLU A 13 -7.48 38.95 -1.75
CA GLU A 13 -8.69 38.37 -2.34
C GLU A 13 -8.67 36.84 -2.21
N ILE A 14 -9.81 36.28 -1.79
CA ILE A 14 -9.97 34.85 -1.51
C ILE A 14 -10.77 34.23 -2.65
N ASP A 15 -10.21 33.23 -3.30
CA ASP A 15 -10.89 32.40 -4.29
C ASP A 15 -11.20 31.03 -3.66
N VAL A 16 -12.48 30.68 -3.59
CA VAL A 16 -12.96 29.42 -2.98
C VAL A 16 -13.26 28.33 -4.02
N SER A 17 -12.91 28.57 -5.30
CA SER A 17 -13.11 27.58 -6.35
C SER A 17 -12.29 26.31 -6.10
N GLN A 18 -12.82 25.18 -6.58
CA GLN A 18 -12.26 23.87 -6.27
C GLN A 18 -10.86 23.72 -6.87
N GLY A 19 -9.89 23.32 -6.05
CA GLY A 19 -8.50 23.08 -6.47
C GLY A 19 -7.59 24.30 -6.40
N VAL A 20 -8.10 25.49 -6.04
CA VAL A 20 -7.26 26.69 -5.91
C VAL A 20 -6.44 26.66 -4.62
N ILE A 21 -5.13 26.90 -4.77
CA ILE A 21 -4.18 27.04 -3.67
C ILE A 21 -4.23 28.46 -3.13
N GLN A 22 -4.45 28.57 -1.83
CA GLN A 22 -4.58 29.83 -1.10
C GLN A 22 -3.21 30.47 -0.86
N THR A 23 -3.22 31.78 -0.63
CA THR A 23 -2.01 32.59 -0.36
C THR A 23 -1.36 32.31 1.01
N PHE A 24 -2.01 31.52 1.87
CA PHE A 24 -1.54 31.18 3.21
C PHE A 24 -1.57 29.67 3.45
N GLU A 25 -0.60 29.17 4.20
CA GLU A 25 -0.38 27.72 4.34
C GLU A 25 -1.41 27.04 5.26
N HIS A 26 -1.71 27.62 6.41
CA HIS A 26 -2.56 27.01 7.44
C HIS A 26 -3.60 27.99 7.92
N GLY A 27 -4.86 27.58 8.05
CA GLY A 27 -5.89 28.46 8.58
C GLY A 27 -7.31 28.06 8.24
N VAL A 28 -8.19 29.06 8.18
CA VAL A 28 -9.60 28.90 7.83
C VAL A 28 -10.07 29.99 6.87
N ILE A 29 -10.94 29.66 5.93
CA ILE A 29 -11.83 30.61 5.25
C ILE A 29 -13.23 30.44 5.83
N THR A 30 -13.82 31.53 6.32
CA THR A 30 -15.19 31.56 6.82
C THR A 30 -16.11 32.20 5.78
N THR A 31 -17.18 31.50 5.42
CA THR A 31 -18.21 32.00 4.51
C THR A 31 -19.34 32.65 5.29
N TRP A 32 -19.67 33.89 4.95
CA TRP A 32 -20.76 34.68 5.50
C TRP A 32 -21.82 34.94 4.45
N VAL A 33 -23.10 34.77 4.78
CA VAL A 33 -24.21 35.06 3.87
C VAL A 33 -24.85 36.41 4.20
N GLY A 34 -24.82 37.33 3.24
CA GLY A 34 -25.41 38.66 3.36
C GLY A 34 -24.89 39.47 4.57
N LYS A 35 -25.80 39.87 5.47
CA LYS A 35 -25.50 40.62 6.71
C LYS A 35 -25.71 39.80 7.99
N ARG A 36 -25.70 38.47 7.90
CA ARG A 36 -25.87 37.60 9.07
C ARG A 36 -24.72 37.81 10.06
N LYS A 37 -25.05 37.72 11.35
CA LYS A 37 -24.07 37.78 12.46
C LYS A 37 -23.43 36.42 12.78
N THR A 38 -23.93 35.36 12.18
CA THR A 38 -23.36 34.01 12.28
C THR A 38 -22.80 33.57 10.93
N PRO A 39 -21.69 32.82 10.90
CA PRO A 39 -21.16 32.30 9.66
C PRO A 39 -22.11 31.23 9.07
N ALA A 40 -22.00 30.99 7.77
CA ALA A 40 -22.71 29.92 7.09
C ALA A 40 -21.88 28.62 7.05
N GLY A 41 -20.56 28.74 7.07
CA GLY A 41 -19.64 27.61 7.19
C GLY A 41 -18.17 28.01 7.13
N HIS A 42 -17.30 27.01 7.22
CA HIS A 42 -15.85 27.16 7.27
C HIS A 42 -15.15 26.17 6.33
N ARG A 43 -14.02 26.58 5.79
CA ARG A 43 -13.07 25.76 5.04
C ARG A 43 -11.74 25.73 5.78
N ILE A 44 -11.26 24.54 6.12
CA ILE A 44 -9.98 24.33 6.79
C ILE A 44 -8.89 24.23 5.73
N ILE A 45 -7.83 25.01 5.90
CA ILE A 45 -6.72 25.09 4.95
C ILE A 45 -5.45 24.52 5.55
N ARG A 46 -4.79 23.66 4.79
CA ARG A 46 -3.49 23.07 5.09
C ARG A 46 -2.62 23.06 3.83
N ALA A 47 -1.38 23.52 3.96
CA ALA A 47 -0.46 23.72 2.84
C ALA A 47 -1.10 24.51 1.67
N GLY A 48 -1.93 25.51 1.99
CA GLY A 48 -2.66 26.30 1.00
C GLY A 48 -3.87 25.61 0.38
N ARG A 49 -4.12 24.33 0.66
CA ARG A 49 -5.24 23.56 0.09
C ARG A 49 -6.39 23.50 1.07
N THR A 50 -7.62 23.49 0.55
CA THR A 50 -8.80 23.21 1.38
C THR A 50 -8.88 21.70 1.65
N VAL A 51 -8.77 21.31 2.91
CA VAL A 51 -8.74 19.90 3.37
C VAL A 51 -9.94 19.51 4.24
N GLY A 52 -10.70 20.50 4.72
CA GLY A 52 -11.87 20.26 5.53
C GLY A 52 -12.94 21.32 5.33
N TYR A 53 -14.18 20.95 5.63
CA TYR A 53 -15.39 21.73 5.42
C TYR A 53 -16.33 21.57 6.61
N LEU A 54 -16.94 22.68 7.02
CA LEU A 54 -18.03 22.73 7.99
C LEU A 54 -19.13 23.64 7.45
N ALA A 55 -20.39 23.25 7.60
CA ALA A 55 -21.51 24.06 7.15
C ALA A 55 -22.72 23.94 8.07
N GLU A 56 -23.53 24.98 8.16
CA GLU A 56 -24.85 24.85 8.80
C GLU A 56 -25.79 24.03 7.91
N SER A 57 -26.50 23.07 8.53
CA SER A 57 -27.54 22.32 7.82
C SER A 57 -28.83 23.15 7.72
N GLU A 58 -29.80 22.68 6.94
CA GLU A 58 -31.15 23.27 6.90
C GLU A 58 -31.91 23.13 8.23
N LYS A 59 -31.54 22.14 9.05
CA LYS A 59 -32.13 21.90 10.37
C LYS A 59 -31.37 22.70 11.43
N ALA A 60 -32.12 23.41 12.27
CA ALA A 60 -31.53 24.15 13.38
C ALA A 60 -30.73 23.22 14.30
N SER A 61 -29.58 23.70 14.78
CA SER A 61 -28.67 22.99 15.71
C SER A 61 -27.92 21.77 15.14
N ILE A 62 -28.03 21.48 13.84
CA ILE A 62 -27.27 20.42 13.18
C ILE A 62 -26.21 21.03 12.26
N ILE A 63 -24.97 20.54 12.38
CA ILE A 63 -23.81 20.96 11.59
C ILE A 63 -23.38 19.81 10.67
N LEU A 64 -22.99 20.15 9.45
CA LEU A 64 -22.43 19.22 8.47
C LEU A 64 -20.90 19.27 8.54
N GLY A 65 -20.25 18.14 8.31
CA GLY A 65 -18.79 18.02 8.20
C GLY A 65 -18.36 17.26 6.94
N GLY A 66 -17.13 17.51 6.48
CA GLY A 66 -16.53 16.78 5.35
C GLY A 66 -17.26 16.99 4.03
N ALA A 67 -17.54 15.91 3.28
CA ALA A 67 -18.13 15.97 1.95
C ALA A 67 -19.54 16.60 1.92
N GLU A 68 -20.36 16.34 2.93
CA GLU A 68 -21.71 16.92 3.07
C GLU A 68 -21.64 18.44 3.25
N ALA A 69 -20.71 18.92 4.08
CA ALA A 69 -20.49 20.34 4.30
C ALA A 69 -19.98 21.05 3.03
N LYS A 70 -19.12 20.37 2.26
CA LYS A 70 -18.62 20.87 0.98
C LYS A 70 -19.76 21.08 -0.02
N GLN A 71 -20.62 20.08 -0.19
CA GLN A 71 -21.80 20.20 -1.08
C GLN A 71 -22.70 21.34 -0.63
N ARG A 72 -22.97 21.45 0.68
CA ARG A 72 -23.81 22.51 1.22
C ARG A 72 -23.22 23.91 1.01
N LEU A 73 -21.90 24.07 1.18
CA LEU A 73 -21.25 25.35 0.91
C LEU A 73 -21.33 25.75 -0.58
N LEU A 74 -21.20 24.78 -1.49
CA LEU A 74 -21.35 25.04 -2.93
C LEU A 74 -22.76 25.50 -3.29
N GLU A 75 -23.80 24.93 -2.67
CA GLU A 75 -25.19 25.39 -2.83
C GLU A 75 -25.37 26.83 -2.36
N ILE A 76 -24.90 27.13 -1.14
CA ILE A 76 -24.99 28.47 -0.52
C ILE A 76 -24.27 29.52 -1.39
N GLU A 77 -23.15 29.14 -2.00
CA GLU A 77 -22.36 30.04 -2.85
C GLU A 77 -22.99 30.25 -4.23
N ALA A 78 -23.67 29.24 -4.77
CA ALA A 78 -24.42 29.33 -6.02
C ALA A 78 -25.61 30.29 -5.92
N GLU A 79 -26.23 30.44 -4.75
CA GLU A 79 -27.31 31.40 -4.49
C GLU A 79 -26.85 32.88 -4.57
N GLY A 80 -25.54 33.13 -4.54
CA GLY A 80 -24.94 34.47 -4.52
C GLY A 80 -25.11 35.18 -3.17
N MET A 81 -24.38 36.28 -2.94
CA MET A 81 -24.36 37.08 -1.69
C MET A 81 -23.47 36.53 -0.56
N CYS A 82 -22.40 35.81 -0.90
CA CYS A 82 -21.40 35.35 0.06
C CYS A 82 -20.24 36.35 0.22
N ARG A 83 -19.75 36.49 1.45
CA ARG A 83 -18.51 37.21 1.81
C ARG A 83 -17.57 36.24 2.50
N TYR A 84 -16.31 36.22 2.07
CA TYR A 84 -15.28 35.36 2.64
C TYR A 84 -14.38 36.16 3.59
N GLU A 85 -14.08 35.60 4.75
CA GLU A 85 -13.08 36.11 5.68
C GLU A 85 -12.07 35.02 5.96
N ALA A 86 -10.80 35.24 5.60
CA ALA A 86 -9.71 34.29 5.81
C ALA A 86 -8.86 34.68 7.03
N GLN A 87 -8.44 33.65 7.77
CA GLN A 87 -7.55 33.80 8.91
C GLN A 87 -6.48 32.71 8.85
N SER A 88 -5.21 33.11 8.97
CA SER A 88 -4.10 32.18 9.03
C SER A 88 -3.79 31.78 10.48
N TYR A 89 -3.48 30.50 10.68
CA TYR A 89 -3.08 29.90 11.95
C TYR A 89 -1.63 29.40 11.87
N SER A 90 -1.00 29.14 13.02
CA SER A 90 0.19 28.30 13.06
C SER A 90 -0.20 26.84 12.78
N MET A 91 0.76 26.00 12.36
CA MET A 91 0.54 24.56 12.20
C MET A 91 -0.02 23.92 13.48
N THR A 92 0.52 24.32 14.65
CA THR A 92 0.06 23.84 15.95
C THR A 92 -1.35 24.32 16.27
N GLY A 93 -1.70 25.57 15.93
CA GLY A 93 -3.05 26.10 16.12
C GLY A 93 -4.07 25.39 15.24
N LEU A 94 -3.74 25.17 13.97
CA LEU A 94 -4.57 24.34 13.08
C LEU A 94 -4.74 22.92 13.62
N GLY A 95 -3.68 22.35 14.20
CA GLY A 95 -3.71 21.07 14.92
C GLY A 95 -4.70 21.06 16.08
N SER A 96 -4.69 22.08 16.94
CA SER A 96 -5.66 22.20 18.04
C SER A 96 -7.10 22.33 17.53
N VAL A 97 -7.33 23.04 16.43
CA VAL A 97 -8.68 23.13 15.81
C VAL A 97 -9.10 21.79 15.24
N ALA A 98 -8.18 21.10 14.55
CA ALA A 98 -8.41 19.79 13.97
C ALA A 98 -8.75 18.72 15.03
N GLU A 99 -8.15 18.84 16.21
CA GLU A 99 -8.41 17.98 17.36
C GLU A 99 -9.85 18.14 17.91
N VAL A 100 -10.39 19.37 17.91
CA VAL A 100 -11.75 19.63 18.41
C VAL A 100 -12.82 19.33 17.36
N ILE A 101 -12.49 19.45 16.06
CA ILE A 101 -13.44 19.22 14.95
C ILE A 101 -12.85 18.29 13.88
N PRO A 102 -12.52 17.04 14.21
CA PRO A 102 -11.99 16.10 13.23
C PRO A 102 -13.02 15.76 12.13
N GLU A 103 -14.31 15.96 12.38
CA GLU A 103 -15.39 15.71 11.40
C GLU A 103 -15.38 16.70 10.24
N ALA A 104 -14.64 17.80 10.37
CA ALA A 104 -14.49 18.76 9.28
C ALA A 104 -13.71 18.16 8.10
N PHE A 105 -12.79 17.23 8.31
CA PHE A 105 -11.91 16.71 7.26
C PHE A 105 -12.65 15.75 6.32
N GLU A 106 -12.51 15.98 5.02
CA GLU A 106 -13.08 15.09 3.99
C GLU A 106 -12.36 13.72 3.99
N HIS A 107 -11.05 13.73 4.26
CA HIS A 107 -10.23 12.53 4.38
C HIS A 107 -9.42 12.53 5.69
N PRO A 108 -9.38 11.42 6.44
CA PRO A 108 -8.65 11.36 7.72
C PRO A 108 -7.13 11.56 7.55
N VAL A 109 -6.58 11.19 6.39
CA VAL A 109 -5.16 11.41 6.04
C VAL A 109 -4.81 12.91 6.05
N ASP A 110 -5.74 13.78 5.71
CA ASP A 110 -5.49 15.22 5.66
C ASP A 110 -5.39 15.84 7.07
N ALA A 111 -5.91 15.15 8.11
CA ALA A 111 -5.67 15.48 9.52
C ALA A 111 -4.35 14.87 10.07
N GLN A 112 -3.75 13.91 9.35
CA GLN A 112 -2.54 13.23 9.80
C GLN A 112 -1.34 14.18 9.84
N GLY A 113 -0.70 14.27 11.01
CA GLY A 113 0.39 15.20 11.28
C GLY A 113 -0.02 16.57 11.81
N LEU A 114 -1.33 16.88 11.84
CA LEU A 114 -1.89 18.03 12.57
C LEU A 114 -2.25 17.67 14.01
N MET A 115 -2.77 16.46 14.22
CA MET A 115 -3.15 15.93 15.53
C MET A 115 -1.90 15.58 16.35
N ALA A 116 -1.88 15.92 17.64
CA ALA A 116 -0.87 15.40 18.55
C ALA A 116 -0.96 13.86 18.59
N LYS A 117 0.18 13.16 18.57
CA LYS A 117 0.27 11.70 18.64
C LYS A 117 -0.47 11.19 19.88
N GLY A 118 -1.70 10.75 19.71
CA GLY A 118 -2.51 10.10 20.72
C GLY A 118 -3.85 9.76 20.08
N ASP A 119 -4.15 8.46 20.03
CA ASP A 119 -5.40 7.97 19.45
C ASP A 119 -6.58 8.52 20.27
N SER A 120 -7.66 8.96 19.62
CA SER A 120 -8.87 9.36 20.34
C SER A 120 -9.44 8.20 21.16
N VAL A 121 -9.17 6.96 20.74
CA VAL A 121 -9.46 5.74 21.48
C VAL A 121 -8.66 5.63 22.78
N GLU A 122 -7.33 5.79 22.73
CA GLU A 122 -6.46 5.73 23.92
C GLU A 122 -6.91 6.73 24.99
N ARG A 123 -7.34 7.94 24.57
CA ARG A 123 -7.81 8.99 25.49
C ARG A 123 -9.18 8.70 26.09
N LEU A 124 -10.05 8.00 25.36
CA LEU A 124 -11.33 7.56 25.90
C LEU A 124 -11.11 6.46 26.93
N LEU A 125 -10.23 5.51 26.62
CA LEU A 125 -9.95 4.36 27.50
C LEU A 125 -9.11 4.74 28.75
N SER A 126 -8.43 5.91 28.74
CA SER A 126 -7.75 6.44 29.92
C SER A 126 -8.68 7.14 30.94
N ARG A 127 -9.99 7.20 30.67
CA ARG A 127 -10.98 7.90 31.52
C ARG A 127 -11.82 6.89 32.30
N ASP A 128 -12.68 7.42 33.18
CA ASP A 128 -13.72 6.61 33.81
C ASP A 128 -14.68 6.07 32.73
N LEU A 129 -14.60 4.76 32.50
CA LEU A 129 -15.29 4.07 31.41
C LEU A 129 -16.82 4.15 31.58
N SER A 130 -17.33 4.20 32.80
CA SER A 130 -18.77 4.40 33.06
C SER A 130 -19.28 5.74 32.53
N VAL A 131 -18.48 6.81 32.70
CA VAL A 131 -18.81 8.15 32.17
C VAL A 131 -18.74 8.14 30.63
N VAL A 132 -17.77 7.42 30.07
CA VAL A 132 -17.64 7.25 28.61
C VAL A 132 -18.85 6.54 28.02
N LEU A 133 -19.29 5.42 28.62
CA LEU A 133 -20.46 4.66 28.17
C LEU A 133 -21.75 5.47 28.26
N ALA A 134 -21.97 6.19 29.37
CA ALA A 134 -23.13 7.05 29.53
C ALA A 134 -23.20 8.10 28.41
N LYS A 135 -22.06 8.67 28.01
CA LYS A 135 -21.99 9.65 26.93
C LYS A 135 -22.15 9.04 25.54
N LEU A 136 -21.67 7.81 25.32
CA LEU A 136 -21.89 7.07 24.07
C LEU A 136 -23.36 6.79 23.81
N VAL A 137 -24.11 6.36 24.85
CA VAL A 137 -25.53 5.97 24.72
C VAL A 137 -26.48 7.18 24.61
N GLU A 138 -26.05 8.40 24.97
CA GLU A 138 -26.82 9.61 24.63
C GLU A 138 -26.99 9.81 23.11
N ASN A 139 -26.15 9.16 22.31
CA ASN A 139 -26.20 9.22 20.86
C ASN A 139 -27.34 8.35 20.30
N VAL A 140 -28.22 8.95 19.50
CA VAL A 140 -29.38 8.27 18.91
C VAL A 140 -29.00 7.08 18.01
N ALA A 141 -27.82 7.13 17.37
CA ALA A 141 -27.34 6.05 16.53
C ALA A 141 -26.76 4.86 17.32
N VAL A 142 -26.55 5.01 18.63
CA VAL A 142 -26.03 3.98 19.53
C VAL A 142 -27.20 3.30 20.24
N ARG A 143 -27.32 1.98 20.09
CA ARG A 143 -28.32 1.16 20.78
C ARG A 143 -27.88 0.84 22.20
N GLY A 144 -26.63 0.38 22.36
CA GLY A 144 -26.05 0.04 23.65
C GLY A 144 -24.53 -0.08 23.58
N ALA A 145 -23.87 -0.11 24.73
CA ALA A 145 -22.42 -0.21 24.84
C ALA A 145 -22.00 -0.91 26.14
N ILE A 146 -20.85 -1.60 26.11
CA ILE A 146 -20.20 -2.20 27.28
C ILE A 146 -18.73 -1.80 27.35
N ALA A 147 -18.20 -1.74 28.57
CA ALA A 147 -16.77 -1.62 28.85
C ALA A 147 -16.28 -2.94 29.44
N VAL A 148 -15.13 -3.41 28.96
CA VAL A 148 -14.58 -4.74 29.25
C VAL A 148 -13.11 -4.60 29.61
N ASP A 149 -12.64 -5.42 30.57
CA ASP A 149 -11.23 -5.59 30.90
C ASP A 149 -10.90 -7.08 30.97
N ALA A 150 -10.02 -7.55 30.08
CA ALA A 150 -9.62 -8.95 29.95
C ALA A 150 -10.81 -9.95 29.90
N GLY A 151 -11.93 -9.55 29.27
CA GLY A 151 -13.15 -10.36 29.16
C GLY A 151 -14.11 -10.25 30.35
N MET A 152 -13.82 -9.41 31.35
CA MET A 152 -14.72 -9.10 32.46
C MET A 152 -15.50 -7.81 32.18
N LEU A 153 -16.80 -7.80 32.48
CA LEU A 153 -17.65 -6.62 32.33
C LEU A 153 -17.30 -5.59 33.43
N ILE A 154 -16.92 -4.38 33.03
CA ILE A 154 -16.77 -3.24 33.94
C ILE A 154 -18.13 -2.57 34.14
N ASP A 155 -18.79 -2.22 33.03
CA ASP A 155 -20.07 -1.51 33.04
C ASP A 155 -20.81 -1.71 31.71
N SER A 156 -22.12 -1.49 31.72
CA SER A 156 -23.03 -1.65 30.57
C SER A 156 -24.07 -0.53 30.54
N ALA A 157 -24.34 0.02 29.35
CA ALA A 157 -25.34 1.06 29.15
C ALA A 157 -26.15 0.84 27.87
N GLY A 158 -27.43 1.26 27.87
CA GLY A 158 -28.32 1.18 26.72
C GLY A 158 -28.97 -0.20 26.52
N ASP A 159 -29.46 -0.44 25.30
CA ASP A 159 -30.12 -1.67 24.88
C ASP A 159 -29.09 -2.63 24.25
N LEU A 160 -28.75 -3.68 24.98
CA LEU A 160 -27.78 -4.69 24.56
C LEU A 160 -28.46 -5.87 23.87
N PRO A 161 -27.81 -6.52 22.87
CA PRO A 161 -28.40 -7.64 22.17
C PRO A 161 -28.57 -8.90 23.03
N THR A 162 -27.70 -9.09 24.02
CA THR A 162 -27.68 -10.21 24.97
C THR A 162 -27.16 -9.73 26.33
N ASP A 163 -27.03 -10.65 27.29
CA ASP A 163 -26.52 -10.34 28.63
C ASP A 163 -25.08 -9.81 28.61
N GLY A 164 -24.82 -8.76 29.39
CA GLY A 164 -23.56 -8.03 29.37
C GLY A 164 -22.36 -8.89 29.78
N GLU A 165 -22.54 -9.83 30.71
CA GLU A 165 -21.47 -10.75 31.14
C GLU A 165 -21.07 -11.74 30.05
N ILE A 166 -22.01 -12.17 29.22
CA ILE A 166 -21.74 -13.08 28.10
C ILE A 166 -21.02 -12.31 26.99
N LEU A 167 -21.52 -11.12 26.65
CA LEU A 167 -20.89 -10.24 25.65
C LEU A 167 -19.47 -9.84 26.04
N ALA A 168 -19.20 -9.58 27.32
CA ALA A 168 -17.85 -9.25 27.77
C ALA A 168 -16.85 -10.38 27.51
N LYS A 169 -17.25 -11.64 27.72
CA LYS A 169 -16.41 -12.82 27.42
C LYS A 169 -16.14 -12.96 25.94
N GLU A 170 -17.18 -12.85 25.11
CA GLU A 170 -17.05 -12.91 23.64
C GLU A 170 -16.15 -11.79 23.12
N VAL A 171 -16.32 -10.56 23.62
CA VAL A 171 -15.47 -9.42 23.27
C VAL A 171 -14.01 -9.69 23.68
N GLY A 172 -13.76 -10.22 24.88
CA GLY A 172 -12.42 -10.60 25.32
C GLY A 172 -11.74 -11.62 24.40
N GLU A 173 -12.45 -12.67 24.00
CA GLU A 173 -11.94 -13.67 23.05
C GLU A 173 -11.64 -13.05 21.67
N THR A 174 -12.50 -12.15 21.18
CA THR A 174 -12.28 -11.47 19.89
C THR A 174 -11.07 -10.54 19.92
N ILE A 175 -10.80 -9.86 21.04
CA ILE A 175 -9.62 -9.01 21.19
C ILE A 175 -8.34 -9.87 21.19
N ALA A 176 -8.31 -10.94 21.96
CA ALA A 176 -7.16 -11.85 22.00
C ALA A 176 -6.86 -12.49 20.62
N GLY A 177 -7.91 -12.83 19.85
CA GLY A 177 -7.75 -13.29 18.47
C GLY A 177 -7.22 -12.20 17.54
N ARG A 178 -7.68 -10.96 17.71
CA ARG A 178 -7.27 -9.81 16.89
C ARG A 178 -5.88 -9.31 17.20
N GLU A 179 -5.43 -9.33 18.45
CA GLU A 179 -4.06 -8.98 18.82
C GLU A 179 -3.06 -9.91 18.12
N LYS A 180 -3.34 -11.21 18.05
CA LYS A 180 -2.53 -12.16 17.28
C LYS A 180 -2.46 -11.80 15.80
N LEU A 181 -3.58 -11.38 15.20
CA LEU A 181 -3.63 -10.91 13.81
C LEU A 181 -2.86 -9.60 13.62
N ALA A 182 -3.04 -8.63 14.51
CA ALA A 182 -2.39 -7.33 14.47
C ALA A 182 -0.86 -7.47 14.59
N GLN A 183 -0.38 -8.30 15.53
CA GLN A 183 1.03 -8.62 15.69
C GLN A 183 1.59 -9.33 14.46
N GLY A 184 0.83 -10.26 13.86
CA GLY A 184 1.20 -10.91 12.60
C GLY A 184 1.28 -9.96 11.39
N LEU A 185 0.56 -8.84 11.42
CA LEU A 185 0.55 -7.80 10.38
C LEU A 185 1.48 -6.61 10.69
N GLY A 186 2.13 -6.60 11.86
CA GLY A 186 3.01 -5.52 12.30
C GLY A 186 2.29 -4.24 12.76
N PHE A 187 1.02 -4.34 13.14
CA PHE A 187 0.27 -3.23 13.75
C PHE A 187 0.48 -3.20 15.28
N THR A 188 0.24 -2.03 15.89
CA THR A 188 0.30 -1.83 17.35
C THR A 188 -0.96 -2.35 18.05
N ASP A 189 -0.86 -2.74 19.33
CA ASP A 189 -1.96 -3.30 20.16
C ASP A 189 -3.10 -2.31 20.54
N GLY A 190 -3.34 -1.28 19.73
CA GLY A 190 -4.35 -0.25 19.98
C GLY A 190 -5.06 0.19 18.71
N GLY A 191 -6.38 0.37 18.79
CA GLY A 191 -7.20 0.85 17.69
C GLY A 191 -8.69 0.54 17.85
N HIS A 192 -9.46 0.74 16.78
CA HIS A 192 -10.87 0.38 16.73
C HIS A 192 -11.21 -0.40 15.46
N TRP A 193 -12.23 -1.25 15.58
CA TRP A 193 -12.73 -2.14 14.54
C TRP A 193 -14.23 -1.98 14.42
N THR A 194 -14.74 -2.00 13.19
CA THR A 194 -16.18 -1.91 12.92
C THR A 194 -16.65 -3.13 12.17
N LEU A 195 -17.63 -3.84 12.73
CA LEU A 195 -18.32 -4.95 12.09
C LEU A 195 -19.71 -4.47 11.67
N HIS A 196 -19.99 -4.48 10.36
CA HIS A 196 -21.31 -4.14 9.84
C HIS A 196 -22.14 -5.41 9.63
N THR A 197 -23.39 -5.40 10.09
CA THR A 197 -24.38 -6.47 9.89
C THR A 197 -25.62 -5.89 9.21
N GLY A 198 -26.54 -6.73 8.71
CA GLY A 198 -27.74 -6.26 8.02
C GLY A 198 -28.64 -5.35 8.88
N ASP A 199 -28.71 -5.61 10.19
CA ASP A 199 -29.63 -4.94 11.11
C ASP A 199 -28.95 -3.90 12.04
N GLY A 200 -27.62 -3.76 11.96
CA GLY A 200 -26.84 -2.89 12.85
C GLY A 200 -25.33 -2.98 12.62
N ALA A 201 -24.54 -2.29 13.43
CA ALA A 201 -23.08 -2.42 13.43
C ALA A 201 -22.51 -2.50 14.85
N LEU A 202 -21.32 -3.07 14.98
CA LEU A 202 -20.58 -3.21 16.23
C LEU A 202 -19.23 -2.51 16.07
N LEU A 203 -18.99 -1.50 16.89
CA LEU A 203 -17.70 -0.85 17.06
C LEU A 203 -16.99 -1.44 18.28
N LEU A 204 -15.76 -1.90 18.09
CA LEU A 204 -14.89 -2.44 19.13
C LEU A 204 -13.62 -1.59 19.18
N ALA A 205 -13.44 -0.82 20.25
CA ALA A 205 -12.28 0.03 20.47
C ALA A 205 -11.48 -0.50 21.67
N HIS A 206 -10.18 -0.76 21.51
CA HIS A 206 -9.35 -1.35 22.56
C HIS A 206 -7.97 -0.70 22.66
N THR A 207 -7.38 -0.80 23.85
CA THR A 207 -5.98 -0.45 24.12
C THR A 207 -5.47 -1.40 25.19
N GLY A 208 -4.61 -2.35 24.80
CA GLY A 208 -4.26 -3.49 25.64
C GLY A 208 -5.51 -4.30 26.03
N GLU A 209 -5.61 -4.68 27.30
CA GLU A 209 -6.68 -5.55 27.82
C GLU A 209 -8.04 -4.84 28.03
N ILE A 210 -8.06 -3.51 27.98
CA ILE A 210 -9.26 -2.68 28.17
C ILE A 210 -9.91 -2.40 26.81
N ALA A 211 -11.23 -2.61 26.73
CA ALA A 211 -11.99 -2.33 25.52
C ALA A 211 -13.39 -1.77 25.79
N ILE A 212 -13.92 -1.06 24.80
CA ILE A 212 -15.31 -0.64 24.71
C ILE A 212 -15.92 -1.28 23.46
N ALA A 213 -17.07 -1.92 23.62
CA ALA A 213 -17.90 -2.43 22.54
C ALA A 213 -19.19 -1.62 22.45
N VAL A 214 -19.54 -1.12 21.26
CA VAL A 214 -20.67 -0.22 21.00
C VAL A 214 -21.51 -0.78 19.86
N TRP A 215 -22.78 -1.07 20.13
CA TRP A 215 -23.76 -1.47 19.12
C TRP A 215 -24.51 -0.26 18.58
N THR A 216 -24.56 -0.13 17.27
CA THR A 216 -25.10 1.02 16.55
C THR A 216 -26.07 0.60 15.46
N GLU A 217 -26.80 1.56 14.90
CA GLU A 217 -27.58 1.37 13.67
C GLU A 217 -26.69 1.08 12.45
N ALA A 218 -27.22 0.41 11.43
CA ALA A 218 -26.44 -0.08 10.28
C ALA A 218 -25.69 1.02 9.50
N ASN A 219 -26.19 2.26 9.52
CA ASN A 219 -25.60 3.40 8.82
C ASN A 219 -24.82 4.37 9.74
N ALA A 220 -24.51 3.98 10.97
CA ALA A 220 -23.79 4.84 11.91
C ALA A 220 -22.34 5.11 11.47
N ASP A 221 -21.90 6.37 11.58
CA ASP A 221 -20.50 6.77 11.38
C ASP A 221 -19.72 6.66 12.70
N HIS A 222 -19.13 5.50 12.94
CA HIS A 222 -18.36 5.16 14.13
C HIS A 222 -17.22 6.14 14.44
N THR A 223 -16.58 6.71 13.43
CA THR A 223 -15.49 7.68 13.62
C THR A 223 -16.01 9.00 14.19
N ARG A 224 -17.17 9.47 13.70
CA ARG A 224 -17.86 10.66 14.23
C ARG A 224 -18.37 10.41 15.65
N ILE A 225 -18.81 9.19 15.97
CA ILE A 225 -19.25 8.82 17.32
C ILE A 225 -18.10 8.89 18.32
N ILE A 226 -16.98 8.21 18.04
CA ILE A 226 -15.78 8.24 18.89
C ILE A 226 -15.32 9.68 19.10
N ASN A 227 -15.16 10.44 18.02
CA ASN A 227 -14.66 11.81 18.10
C ASN A 227 -15.62 12.75 18.86
N ALA A 228 -16.93 12.63 18.65
CA ALA A 228 -17.92 13.41 19.40
C ALA A 228 -17.88 13.10 20.90
N THR A 229 -17.72 11.82 21.28
CA THR A 229 -17.60 11.44 22.70
C THR A 229 -16.29 11.89 23.32
N ALA A 230 -15.17 11.73 22.61
CA ALA A 230 -13.87 12.21 23.07
C ALA A 230 -13.86 13.74 23.30
N ALA A 231 -14.48 14.49 22.37
CA ALA A 231 -14.63 15.94 22.48
C ALA A 231 -15.56 16.38 23.61
N ALA A 232 -16.67 15.66 23.83
CA ALA A 232 -17.60 15.93 24.94
C ALA A 232 -16.93 15.75 26.31
N LEU A 233 -15.97 14.83 26.40
CA LEU A 233 -15.27 14.49 27.63
C LEU A 233 -13.98 15.32 27.81
N GLU A 234 -13.46 16.02 26.80
CA GLU A 234 -12.18 16.76 26.80
C GLU A 234 -11.97 17.73 28.00
N GLY A 235 -13.04 18.11 28.72
CA GLY A 235 -12.99 18.93 29.94
C GLY A 235 -12.81 18.21 31.28
N GLU A 236 -12.89 16.88 31.35
CA GLU A 236 -12.89 16.10 32.60
C GLU A 236 -11.65 15.20 32.70
N VAL A 237 -10.49 15.78 33.08
CA VAL A 237 -9.28 14.99 33.37
C VAL A 237 -8.86 15.23 34.82
N SER A 238 -9.13 14.25 35.69
CA SER A 238 -8.83 14.28 37.12
C SER A 238 -7.53 13.54 37.45
N THR A 239 -6.38 14.17 37.16
CA THR A 239 -5.06 13.73 37.69
C THR A 239 -4.16 14.93 38.05
N GLY A 240 -4.76 16.02 38.55
CA GLY A 240 -4.05 17.18 39.10
C GLY A 240 -4.19 17.27 40.64
N PRO A 241 -3.48 18.21 41.30
CA PRO A 241 -3.72 18.51 42.72
C PRO A 241 -5.20 18.84 42.94
N GLY A 242 -5.76 18.32 44.02
CA GLY A 242 -7.19 18.41 44.31
C GLY A 242 -7.67 19.85 44.41
N PHE A 243 -8.97 20.07 44.20
CA PHE A 243 -9.58 21.39 44.26
C PHE A 243 -9.20 22.15 45.54
N GLY A 244 -8.58 23.32 45.38
CA GLY A 244 -8.20 24.20 46.49
C GLY A 244 -6.94 23.79 47.28
N GLU A 245 -6.18 22.79 46.84
CA GLU A 245 -4.88 22.48 47.44
C GLU A 245 -3.84 23.58 47.13
N PRO A 246 -2.92 23.88 48.07
CA PRO A 246 -1.89 24.89 47.84
C PRO A 246 -0.96 24.47 46.70
N LEU A 247 -0.78 25.36 45.71
CA LEU A 247 0.14 25.13 44.59
C LEU A 247 1.58 24.91 45.09
N PRO A 248 2.35 23.98 44.49
CA PRO A 248 3.76 23.79 44.84
C PRO A 248 4.59 25.03 44.52
N ASP A 249 5.61 25.32 45.34
CA ASP A 249 6.41 26.55 45.21
C ASP A 249 7.25 26.62 43.92
N GLY A 250 7.59 25.50 43.28
CA GLY A 250 8.30 25.47 41.99
C GLY A 250 9.64 26.22 41.94
N PHE A 251 10.17 26.39 40.73
CA PHE A 251 11.36 27.20 40.45
C PHE A 251 10.97 28.61 39.96
N ILE A 252 11.56 29.66 40.54
CA ILE A 252 11.29 31.05 40.11
C ILE A 252 12.11 31.38 38.87
N LEU A 253 11.43 31.59 37.74
CA LEU A 253 12.04 32.02 36.48
C LEU A 253 12.33 33.53 36.47
N ARG A 254 11.38 34.34 36.95
CA ARG A 254 11.47 35.81 36.91
C ARG A 254 10.79 36.43 38.13
N GLU A 255 11.39 37.49 38.69
CA GLU A 255 10.82 38.31 39.78
C GLU A 255 10.78 39.78 39.35
N GLY A 256 9.70 40.49 39.67
CA GLY A 256 9.50 41.89 39.28
C GLY A 256 8.51 42.65 40.17
N LYS A 257 8.33 43.94 39.88
CA LYS A 257 7.29 44.78 40.52
C LYS A 257 5.92 44.44 39.91
N GLY A 258 4.87 44.38 40.74
CA GLY A 258 3.51 44.05 40.31
C GLY A 258 2.82 45.16 39.51
N GLY A 259 1.62 44.85 39.03
CA GLY A 259 0.80 45.74 38.19
C GLY A 259 0.25 45.01 36.97
N ALA A 260 -0.80 45.54 36.33
CA ALA A 260 -1.43 44.90 35.17
C ALA A 260 -0.46 44.72 33.98
N ASP A 261 0.39 45.71 33.71
CA ASP A 261 1.40 45.60 32.64
C ASP A 261 2.50 44.58 32.98
N ALA A 262 2.81 44.40 34.27
CA ALA A 262 3.79 43.42 34.73
C ALA A 262 3.24 41.99 34.65
N VAL A 263 1.95 41.78 34.95
CA VAL A 263 1.25 40.50 34.72
C VAL A 263 1.28 40.15 33.24
N LEU A 264 0.98 41.12 32.35
CA LEU A 264 1.06 40.92 30.90
C LEU A 264 2.48 40.60 30.43
N SER A 265 3.48 41.29 30.97
CA SER A 265 4.88 41.00 30.67
C SER A 265 5.27 39.58 31.07
N MET A 266 4.93 39.16 32.30
CA MET A 266 5.22 37.81 32.77
C MET A 266 4.44 36.74 32.01
N LEU A 267 3.21 37.05 31.57
CA LEU A 267 2.42 36.16 30.74
C LEU A 267 3.05 35.98 29.36
N ALA A 268 3.56 37.06 28.75
CA ALA A 268 4.27 36.98 27.48
C ALA A 268 5.50 36.08 27.59
N ASP A 269 6.33 36.25 28.64
CA ASP A 269 7.48 35.38 28.87
C ASP A 269 7.05 33.92 29.10
N ALA A 270 5.96 33.71 29.85
CA ALA A 270 5.49 32.37 30.17
C ALA A 270 4.96 31.62 28.95
N ILE A 271 4.34 32.32 27.99
CA ILE A 271 3.91 31.78 26.70
C ILE A 271 5.14 31.46 25.83
N GLU A 272 6.10 32.38 25.75
CA GLU A 272 7.33 32.18 24.96
C GLU A 272 8.14 30.97 25.47
N GLU A 273 8.25 30.81 26.80
CA GLU A 273 8.95 29.69 27.42
C GLU A 273 8.08 28.43 27.64
N GLY A 274 6.80 28.44 27.25
CA GLY A 274 5.89 27.30 27.42
C GLY A 274 5.77 26.82 28.88
N VAL A 275 5.67 27.74 29.84
CA VAL A 275 5.77 27.44 31.28
C VAL A 275 4.51 26.79 31.83
N THR A 276 4.64 25.55 32.33
CA THR A 276 3.63 24.97 33.23
C THR A 276 3.97 25.34 34.67
N GLY A 277 3.09 26.08 35.33
CA GLY A 277 3.29 26.60 36.68
C GLY A 277 2.32 27.72 37.03
N HIS A 278 2.79 28.81 37.62
CA HIS A 278 1.90 29.91 37.99
C HIS A 278 2.62 31.26 38.11
N ILE A 279 1.88 32.36 37.90
CA ILE A 279 2.33 33.73 38.19
C ILE A 279 1.77 34.14 39.56
N GLN A 280 2.63 34.26 40.56
CA GLN A 280 2.26 34.62 41.93
C GLN A 280 2.43 36.13 42.17
N SER A 281 1.41 36.77 42.74
CA SER A 281 1.44 38.16 43.20
C SER A 281 1.32 38.25 44.73
N GLY A 282 2.43 38.57 45.38
CA GLY A 282 2.59 38.58 46.84
C GLY A 282 3.49 37.45 47.36
N LYS A 283 3.86 37.49 48.64
CA LYS A 283 4.76 36.51 49.31
C LYS A 283 4.15 35.91 50.58
N SER A 284 2.82 35.95 50.75
CA SER A 284 2.12 35.59 51.99
C SER A 284 0.92 34.67 51.74
N SER A 285 0.21 34.26 52.80
CA SER A 285 -1.07 33.52 52.75
C SER A 285 -2.21 34.23 52.02
N LYS A 286 -2.00 35.48 51.56
CA LYS A 286 -2.93 36.26 50.72
C LYS A 286 -2.44 36.42 49.28
N ALA A 287 -1.41 35.67 48.88
CA ALA A 287 -0.89 35.70 47.52
C ALA A 287 -1.95 35.16 46.55
N VAL A 288 -2.06 35.80 45.40
CA VAL A 288 -2.92 35.35 44.31
C VAL A 288 -2.03 34.79 43.21
N SER A 289 -2.30 33.58 42.77
CA SER A 289 -1.53 32.88 41.74
C SER A 289 -2.39 32.63 40.51
N LEU A 290 -1.97 33.15 39.35
CA LEU A 290 -2.54 32.81 38.06
C LEU A 290 -1.91 31.50 37.57
N ILE A 291 -2.70 30.46 37.45
CA ILE A 291 -2.26 29.11 37.08
C ILE A 291 -2.05 29.06 35.57
N LEU A 292 -0.90 28.55 35.15
CA LEU A 292 -0.48 28.46 33.76
C LEU A 292 -0.22 27.01 33.35
N SER A 293 -0.79 26.59 32.22
CA SER A 293 -0.44 25.33 31.54
C SER A 293 0.19 25.66 30.20
N ARG A 294 1.46 25.29 29.99
CA ARG A 294 2.25 25.66 28.80
C ARG A 294 2.18 27.18 28.47
N GLY A 295 2.16 28.02 29.50
CA GLY A 295 2.08 29.47 29.40
C GLY A 295 0.66 30.05 29.31
N ILE A 296 -0.35 29.22 29.07
CA ILE A 296 -1.76 29.66 28.91
C ILE A 296 -2.45 29.68 30.28
N PRO A 297 -3.18 30.75 30.65
CA PRO A 297 -3.92 30.80 31.89
C PRO A 297 -5.07 29.78 31.95
N VAL A 298 -5.12 28.95 32.99
CA VAL A 298 -6.16 27.90 33.14
C VAL A 298 -7.03 28.12 34.38
N GLY A 299 -6.55 28.87 35.37
CA GLY A 299 -7.29 29.15 36.60
C GLY A 299 -6.62 30.22 37.45
N ILE A 300 -7.29 30.61 38.53
CA ILE A 300 -6.72 31.44 39.60
C ILE A 300 -6.84 30.73 40.93
N PHE A 301 -5.72 30.68 41.64
CA PHE A 301 -5.65 30.30 43.05
C PHE A 301 -5.59 31.56 43.91
N ALA A 302 -6.67 31.81 44.65
CA ALA A 302 -6.82 32.92 45.60
C ALA A 302 -7.42 32.37 46.91
N PRO A 303 -6.59 32.11 47.94
CA PRO A 303 -7.04 31.44 49.17
C PRO A 303 -7.95 32.30 50.06
N THR A 304 -8.01 33.61 49.81
CA THR A 304 -8.76 34.56 50.65
C THR A 304 -10.08 35.05 50.06
N THR A 305 -10.36 34.73 48.78
CA THR A 305 -11.49 35.30 48.03
C THR A 305 -11.96 34.31 46.98
N GLU A 306 -13.26 34.07 46.92
CA GLU A 306 -13.90 33.23 45.90
C GLU A 306 -14.31 34.04 44.66
N SER A 307 -14.42 35.38 44.79
CA SER A 307 -14.76 36.29 43.68
C SER A 307 -13.59 36.50 42.73
N PHE A 308 -13.84 36.32 41.44
CA PHE A 308 -12.84 36.50 40.39
C PHE A 308 -12.36 37.96 40.26
N GLU A 309 -13.25 38.94 40.44
CA GLU A 309 -12.90 40.37 40.38
C GLU A 309 -11.94 40.78 41.50
N GLU A 310 -12.20 40.32 42.72
CA GLU A 310 -11.33 40.59 43.88
C GLU A 310 -9.98 39.90 43.75
N ALA A 311 -9.96 38.66 43.25
CA ALA A 311 -8.73 37.94 42.94
C ALA A 311 -7.90 38.69 41.87
N MET A 312 -8.52 39.20 40.81
CA MET A 312 -7.86 40.00 39.78
C MET A 312 -7.31 41.33 40.30
N LEU A 313 -8.01 42.00 41.23
CA LEU A 313 -7.51 43.19 41.91
C LEU A 313 -6.25 42.91 42.74
N GLY A 314 -6.20 41.75 43.40
CA GLY A 314 -5.06 41.26 44.16
C GLY A 314 -3.88 40.85 43.27
N LEU A 315 -4.14 40.17 42.15
CA LEU A 315 -3.13 39.78 41.17
C LEU A 315 -2.42 41.01 40.58
N THR A 316 -3.17 42.06 40.27
CA THR A 316 -2.69 43.29 39.59
C THR A 316 -2.22 44.40 40.54
N GLU A 317 -2.04 44.13 41.83
CA GLU A 317 -1.65 45.15 42.81
C GLU A 317 -0.20 45.62 42.64
N ALA A 318 -0.01 46.90 42.29
CA ALA A 318 1.31 47.48 41.97
C ALA A 318 2.33 47.48 43.13
N ARG A 319 1.86 47.36 44.38
CA ARG A 319 2.72 47.28 45.57
C ARG A 319 3.25 45.87 45.83
N ARG A 320 2.65 44.84 45.22
CA ARG A 320 3.09 43.45 45.39
C ARG A 320 4.29 43.16 44.49
N VAL A 321 5.10 42.22 44.93
CA VAL A 321 6.10 41.59 44.08
C VAL A 321 5.42 40.47 43.31
N ILE A 322 5.68 40.40 42.01
CA ILE A 322 5.16 39.35 41.14
C ILE A 322 6.31 38.41 40.75
N ARG A 323 6.01 37.11 40.69
CA ARG A 323 6.98 36.05 40.37
C ARG A 323 6.37 35.05 39.40
N LEU A 324 7.15 34.63 38.41
CA LEU A 324 6.80 33.53 37.51
C LEU A 324 7.46 32.25 38.02
N HIS A 325 6.63 31.26 38.38
CA HIS A 325 7.06 29.96 38.89
C HIS A 325 6.87 28.88 37.82
N ARG A 326 7.89 28.05 37.59
CA ARG A 326 7.85 26.84 36.76
C ARG A 326 7.83 25.61 37.67
N LEU A 327 6.89 24.71 37.41
CA LEU A 327 6.80 23.43 38.12
C LEU A 327 7.65 22.35 37.43
N PRO A 328 7.97 21.25 38.13
CA PRO A 328 8.66 20.11 37.53
C PRO A 328 7.92 19.56 36.30
N ALA A 329 8.69 19.04 35.33
CA ALA A 329 8.14 18.42 34.14
C ALA A 329 7.19 17.26 34.51
N GLY A 330 6.04 17.19 33.84
CA GLY A 330 4.98 16.20 34.12
C GLY A 330 3.90 16.67 35.09
N THR A 331 4.00 17.87 35.67
CA THR A 331 2.91 18.44 36.49
C THR A 331 1.73 18.83 35.59
N ILE A 332 0.53 18.30 35.87
CA ILE A 332 -0.70 18.62 35.14
C ILE A 332 -1.48 19.65 35.96
N LEU A 333 -1.73 20.82 35.36
CA LEU A 333 -2.53 21.89 35.94
C LEU A 333 -3.81 22.06 35.13
N THR A 334 -4.95 22.00 35.80
CA THR A 334 -6.28 22.16 35.20
C THR A 334 -7.00 23.34 35.85
N ARG A 335 -8.24 23.61 35.42
CA ARG A 335 -9.10 24.62 36.05
C ARG A 335 -9.38 24.29 37.51
N GLU A 336 -9.46 23.00 37.82
CA GLU A 336 -9.73 22.48 39.17
C GLU A 336 -8.59 22.75 40.15
N SER A 337 -7.38 23.00 39.65
CA SER A 337 -6.25 23.42 40.51
C SER A 337 -6.42 24.82 41.10
N GLY A 338 -7.42 25.60 40.64
CA GLY A 338 -7.76 26.92 41.16
C GLY A 338 -8.79 26.88 42.30
N THR A 339 -8.95 28.01 42.99
CA THR A 339 -10.03 28.19 44.00
C THR A 339 -11.22 28.97 43.43
N VAL A 340 -11.07 29.61 42.28
CA VAL A 340 -12.10 30.46 41.66
C VAL A 340 -12.85 29.69 40.57
N ASN A 341 -14.10 29.35 40.85
CA ASN A 341 -14.94 28.56 39.93
C ASN A 341 -15.36 29.32 38.67
N GLU A 342 -15.45 30.65 38.68
CA GLU A 342 -15.95 31.47 37.56
C GLU A 342 -14.88 31.80 36.49
N PHE A 343 -13.69 31.18 36.56
CA PHE A 343 -12.61 31.47 35.62
C PHE A 343 -12.97 31.09 34.17
N SER A 344 -12.73 32.02 33.24
CA SER A 344 -12.65 31.79 31.79
C SER A 344 -11.61 32.74 31.19
N LEU A 345 -10.94 32.35 30.09
CA LEU A 345 -9.91 33.19 29.47
C LEU A 345 -10.51 34.48 28.90
N SER A 346 -11.72 34.40 28.33
CA SER A 346 -12.43 35.57 27.83
C SER A 346 -12.69 36.58 28.95
N TYR A 347 -13.17 36.10 30.11
CA TYR A 347 -13.48 36.98 31.23
C TYR A 347 -12.20 37.50 31.90
N PHE A 348 -11.16 36.67 31.99
CA PHE A 348 -9.82 37.09 32.43
C PHE A 348 -9.30 38.26 31.59
N LYS A 349 -9.40 38.16 30.26
CA LYS A 349 -8.99 39.21 29.32
C LYS A 349 -9.77 40.50 29.60
N ASP A 350 -11.09 40.41 29.69
CA ASP A 350 -11.97 41.57 29.88
C ASP A 350 -11.72 42.26 31.25
N LEU A 351 -11.51 41.48 32.31
CA LEU A 351 -11.12 42.01 33.62
C LEU A 351 -9.73 42.64 33.59
N LEU A 352 -8.71 41.96 33.06
CA LEU A 352 -7.34 42.51 33.05
C LEU A 352 -7.26 43.86 32.31
N VAL A 353 -8.06 44.05 31.27
CA VAL A 353 -8.19 45.31 30.51
C VAL A 353 -8.87 46.41 31.33
N THR A 354 -9.84 46.06 32.21
CA THR A 354 -10.72 47.01 32.90
C THR A 354 -10.35 47.30 34.37
N VAL A 355 -9.72 46.36 35.09
CA VAL A 355 -9.54 46.35 36.56
C VAL A 355 -8.82 47.58 37.14
N ARG A 356 -7.90 48.22 36.39
CA ARG A 356 -7.15 49.42 36.86
C ARG A 356 -7.20 50.62 35.91
N THR A 357 -8.00 50.58 34.84
CA THR A 357 -7.98 51.63 33.81
C THR A 357 -9.38 52.00 33.30
N LYS A 358 -9.65 53.31 33.22
CA LYS A 358 -10.90 53.87 32.65
C LYS A 358 -10.71 54.52 31.27
N SER A 359 -9.47 54.65 30.81
CA SER A 359 -9.14 55.23 29.50
C SER A 359 -9.45 54.23 28.38
N GLU A 360 -10.28 54.64 27.43
CA GLU A 360 -10.64 53.82 26.26
C GLU A 360 -9.44 53.48 25.38
N SER A 361 -8.53 54.44 25.15
CA SER A 361 -7.31 54.20 24.37
C SER A 361 -6.39 53.18 25.04
N ARG A 362 -6.24 53.25 26.37
CA ARG A 362 -5.47 52.26 27.12
C ARG A 362 -6.15 50.88 27.10
N ARG A 363 -7.48 50.82 27.24
CA ARG A 363 -8.24 49.57 27.14
C ARG A 363 -8.07 48.91 25.78
N ALA A 364 -8.19 49.69 24.70
CA ALA A 364 -7.99 49.21 23.33
C ALA A 364 -6.58 48.65 23.12
N ASN A 365 -5.55 49.34 23.62
CA ASN A 365 -4.16 48.87 23.53
C ASN A 365 -3.92 47.57 24.32
N LEU A 366 -4.43 47.46 25.55
CA LEU A 366 -4.30 46.25 26.36
C LEU A 366 -5.08 45.07 25.73
N ALA A 367 -6.29 45.34 25.23
CA ALA A 367 -7.10 44.35 24.54
C ALA A 367 -6.42 43.85 23.26
N HIS A 368 -5.81 44.73 22.47
CA HIS A 368 -5.05 44.35 21.28
C HIS A 368 -3.84 43.47 21.61
N ARG A 369 -3.07 43.83 22.65
CA ARG A 369 -1.93 43.02 23.11
C ARG A 369 -2.37 41.64 23.61
N LEU A 370 -3.45 41.57 24.39
CA LEU A 370 -3.98 40.30 24.88
C LEU A 370 -4.58 39.44 23.76
N ASN A 371 -5.26 40.03 22.79
CA ASN A 371 -5.75 39.30 21.62
C ASN A 371 -4.58 38.72 20.81
N SER A 372 -3.46 39.43 20.73
CA SER A 372 -2.24 38.91 20.09
C SER A 372 -1.63 37.73 20.87
N LEU A 373 -1.63 37.79 22.21
CA LEU A 373 -1.02 36.75 23.06
C LEU A 373 -1.88 35.50 23.26
N ILE A 374 -3.17 35.68 23.55
CA ILE A 374 -4.08 34.59 23.96
C ILE A 374 -5.41 34.60 23.18
N GLY A 375 -5.56 35.43 22.14
CA GLY A 375 -6.80 35.54 21.38
C GLY A 375 -7.20 34.24 20.67
N PHE A 376 -6.21 33.49 20.18
CA PHE A 376 -6.43 32.16 19.62
C PHE A 376 -6.96 31.18 20.69
N GLU A 377 -6.34 31.15 21.87
CA GLU A 377 -6.74 30.26 22.98
C GLU A 377 -8.12 30.61 23.54
N ILE A 378 -8.48 31.89 23.61
CA ILE A 378 -9.85 32.32 23.92
C ILE A 378 -10.83 31.77 22.89
N GLY A 379 -10.45 31.81 21.62
CA GLY A 379 -11.21 31.21 20.53
C GLY A 379 -11.35 29.69 20.66
N MET A 380 -10.30 29.00 21.08
CA MET A 380 -10.32 27.55 21.34
C MET A 380 -11.23 27.18 22.52
N GLU A 381 -11.21 27.95 23.62
CA GLU A 381 -12.14 27.76 24.74
C GLU A 381 -13.59 27.95 24.27
N GLY A 382 -13.86 29.00 23.50
CA GLY A 382 -15.18 29.23 22.88
C GLY A 382 -15.59 28.11 21.93
N LEU A 383 -14.65 27.62 21.13
CA LEU A 383 -14.86 26.51 20.20
C LEU A 383 -15.25 25.24 20.96
N ARG A 384 -14.51 24.85 22.01
CA ARG A 384 -14.83 23.67 22.85
C ARG A 384 -16.22 23.77 23.47
N ILE A 385 -16.58 24.94 24.02
CA ILE A 385 -17.92 25.18 24.58
C ILE A 385 -19.01 25.05 23.50
N SER A 386 -18.75 25.56 22.30
CA SER A 386 -19.71 25.47 21.18
C SER A 386 -19.81 24.05 20.62
N ARG A 387 -18.68 23.32 20.54
CA ARG A 387 -18.60 21.93 20.08
C ARG A 387 -19.39 21.00 20.97
N ALA A 388 -19.32 21.18 22.29
CA ALA A 388 -20.11 20.42 23.26
C ALA A 388 -21.63 20.58 23.09
N LYS A 389 -22.08 21.67 22.43
CA LYS A 389 -23.49 21.94 22.13
C LYS A 389 -23.88 21.59 20.68
N ALA A 390 -22.90 21.27 19.84
CA ALA A 390 -23.08 21.07 18.41
C ALA A 390 -23.31 19.60 18.08
N ASN A 391 -24.38 19.31 17.34
CA ASN A 391 -24.67 17.96 16.85
C ASN A 391 -24.29 17.86 15.38
N PHE A 392 -23.50 16.83 15.06
CA PHE A 392 -23.18 16.48 13.68
C PHE A 392 -24.13 15.39 13.19
N ILE A 393 -24.37 15.32 11.88
CA ILE A 393 -25.06 14.18 11.29
C ILE A 393 -24.17 12.94 11.49
N GLN A 394 -24.71 11.91 12.13
CA GLN A 394 -23.98 10.69 12.51
C GLN A 394 -24.43 9.46 11.71
N THR A 395 -25.42 9.61 10.85
CA THR A 395 -25.96 8.57 9.98
C THR A 395 -25.58 8.84 8.52
N LYS A 396 -25.08 7.83 7.82
CA LYS A 396 -24.78 7.89 6.39
C LYS A 396 -26.04 7.59 5.56
N ASP A 397 -26.17 8.21 4.39
CA ASP A 397 -27.32 8.00 3.48
C ASP A 397 -27.29 6.64 2.77
N GLY A 398 -26.15 5.94 2.77
CA GLY A 398 -26.01 4.58 2.24
C GLY A 398 -25.40 3.63 3.27
N VAL A 399 -26.13 2.59 3.66
CA VAL A 399 -25.53 1.40 4.30
C VAL A 399 -24.72 0.70 3.22
N SER A 400 -23.43 0.43 3.46
CA SER A 400 -22.68 -0.45 2.58
C SER A 400 -23.37 -1.81 2.60
N LYS A 401 -24.09 -2.16 1.54
CA LYS A 401 -24.53 -3.53 1.35
C LYS A 401 -23.26 -4.37 1.35
N GLY A 402 -23.23 -5.42 2.16
CA GLY A 402 -22.19 -6.44 2.06
C GLY A 402 -22.08 -6.90 0.59
N LEU A 403 -20.88 -7.36 0.21
CA LEU A 403 -20.43 -7.68 -1.15
C LEU A 403 -21.53 -8.18 -2.12
N GLU A 404 -22.31 -7.25 -2.67
CA GLU A 404 -23.22 -7.48 -3.79
C GLU A 404 -22.64 -6.73 -4.99
N GLN A 405 -21.89 -7.47 -5.80
CA GLN A 405 -21.21 -7.02 -7.02
C GLN A 405 -20.09 -6.00 -6.77
N VAL A 406 -18.96 -6.22 -7.44
CA VAL A 406 -17.86 -5.25 -7.54
C VAL A 406 -18.35 -4.09 -8.42
N GLU A 407 -19.26 -3.28 -7.91
CA GLU A 407 -19.35 -1.89 -8.33
C GLU A 407 -18.09 -1.21 -7.81
N ILE A 408 -17.26 -0.79 -8.76
CA ILE A 408 -16.03 0.01 -8.63
C ILE A 408 -15.86 0.57 -7.22
N THR A 409 -15.08 -0.18 -6.43
CA THR A 409 -14.47 0.18 -5.15
C THR A 409 -14.86 1.57 -4.59
N PRO A 410 -15.53 1.67 -3.43
CA PRO A 410 -15.24 2.79 -2.55
C PRO A 410 -13.75 2.73 -2.27
N ALA A 411 -13.03 3.80 -2.61
CA ALA A 411 -11.57 3.81 -2.65
C ALA A 411 -10.99 3.14 -1.39
N PRO A 412 -10.16 2.08 -1.52
CA PRO A 412 -9.38 1.59 -0.39
C PRO A 412 -8.65 2.79 0.19
N GLY A 413 -8.69 2.93 1.53
CA GLY A 413 -8.22 4.12 2.25
C GLY A 413 -7.02 4.74 1.54
N ILE A 414 -7.23 5.95 0.99
CA ILE A 414 -6.26 6.63 0.12
C ILE A 414 -4.90 6.52 0.78
N ASP A 415 -3.98 5.78 0.16
CA ASP A 415 -2.63 5.61 0.69
C ASP A 415 -2.07 7.00 1.01
N ALA A 416 -1.63 7.21 2.25
CA ALA A 416 -1.04 8.47 2.68
C ALA A 416 0.10 8.89 1.74
N GLY A 417 0.79 7.92 1.13
CA GLY A 417 1.75 8.14 0.05
C GLY A 417 1.13 8.77 -1.20
N LEU A 418 0.01 8.23 -1.70
CA LEU A 418 -0.69 8.77 -2.88
C LEU A 418 -1.25 10.17 -2.63
N ARG A 419 -1.83 10.42 -1.46
CA ARG A 419 -2.36 11.74 -1.11
C ARG A 419 -1.26 12.80 -1.03
N ARG A 420 -0.12 12.47 -0.42
CA ARG A 420 1.07 13.37 -0.37
C ARG A 420 1.69 13.58 -1.74
N ARG A 421 1.73 12.55 -2.60
CA ARG A 421 2.20 12.70 -3.98
C ARG A 421 1.29 13.63 -4.77
N LEU A 422 -0.02 13.48 -4.63
CA LEU A 422 -1.02 14.34 -5.24
C LEU A 422 -0.89 15.79 -4.73
N GLU A 423 -0.71 15.98 -3.42
CA GLU A 423 -0.41 17.30 -2.83
C GLU A 423 0.86 17.93 -3.43
N SER A 424 1.95 17.16 -3.52
CA SER A 424 3.20 17.65 -4.11
C SER A 424 3.08 17.95 -5.60
N ALA A 425 2.22 17.22 -6.33
CA ALA A 425 1.98 17.43 -7.74
C ALA A 425 1.15 18.69 -7.98
N GLU A 426 0.10 18.90 -7.17
CA GLU A 426 -0.74 20.10 -7.26
C GLU A 426 0.05 21.38 -6.93
N LEU A 427 0.89 21.37 -5.88
CA LEU A 427 1.77 22.50 -5.56
C LEU A 427 2.72 22.82 -6.72
N LYS A 428 3.32 21.80 -7.34
CA LYS A 428 4.16 21.98 -8.53
C LYS A 428 3.38 22.54 -9.71
N ILE A 429 2.13 22.12 -9.91
CA ILE A 429 1.29 22.63 -10.99
C ILE A 429 1.01 24.12 -10.77
N ASP A 430 0.64 24.53 -9.56
CA ASP A 430 0.39 25.94 -9.23
C ASP A 430 1.65 26.81 -9.39
N ASP A 431 2.81 26.34 -8.93
CA ASP A 431 4.09 27.03 -9.15
C ASP A 431 4.38 27.20 -10.65
N LEU A 432 4.18 26.14 -11.45
CA LEU A 432 4.36 26.19 -12.90
C LEU A 432 3.33 27.12 -13.59
N GLU A 433 2.09 27.18 -13.10
CA GLU A 433 1.07 28.09 -13.61
C GLU A 433 1.40 29.55 -13.30
N LYS A 434 1.90 29.84 -12.09
CA LYS A 434 2.41 31.16 -11.71
C LYS A 434 3.60 31.56 -12.57
N GLU A 435 4.59 30.68 -12.76
CA GLU A 435 5.72 30.94 -13.65
C GLU A 435 5.28 31.19 -15.10
N LYS A 436 4.33 30.39 -15.61
CA LYS A 436 3.75 30.57 -16.95
C LYS A 436 3.04 31.91 -17.07
N SER A 437 2.28 32.33 -16.06
CA SER A 437 1.60 33.63 -16.05
C SER A 437 2.59 34.80 -16.06
N LEU A 438 3.67 34.69 -15.27
CA LEU A 438 4.75 35.68 -15.23
C LEU A 438 5.48 35.77 -16.56
N LEU A 439 5.84 34.63 -17.15
CA LEU A 439 6.49 34.58 -18.47
C LEU A 439 5.60 35.14 -19.57
N ASN A 440 4.29 34.84 -19.57
CA ASN A 440 3.34 35.42 -20.52
C ASN A 440 3.20 36.94 -20.35
N SER A 441 3.20 37.46 -19.12
CA SER A 441 3.16 38.91 -18.88
C SER A 441 4.44 39.62 -19.36
N LYS A 442 5.61 38.99 -19.14
CA LYS A 442 6.90 39.46 -19.66
C LYS A 442 6.93 39.43 -21.19
N LEU A 443 6.45 38.34 -21.80
CA LEU A 443 6.37 38.22 -23.25
C LEU A 443 5.44 39.28 -23.85
N SER A 444 4.24 39.46 -23.28
CA SER A 444 3.29 40.48 -23.75
C SER A 444 3.81 41.90 -23.58
N SER A 445 4.53 42.21 -22.49
CA SER A 445 5.11 43.53 -22.28
C SER A 445 6.30 43.80 -23.22
N ALA A 446 7.13 42.78 -23.48
CA ALA A 446 8.20 42.84 -24.47
C ALA A 446 7.67 42.98 -25.91
N ASP A 447 6.60 42.27 -26.28
CA ASP A 447 5.96 42.42 -27.59
C ASP A 447 5.30 43.79 -27.77
N ALA A 448 4.66 44.33 -26.72
CA ALA A 448 4.09 45.66 -26.75
C ALA A 448 5.19 46.73 -26.89
N SER A 449 6.30 46.60 -26.16
CA SER A 449 7.43 47.52 -26.25
C SER A 449 8.10 47.46 -27.64
N ARG A 450 8.24 46.25 -28.22
CA ARG A 450 8.75 46.06 -29.58
C ARG A 450 7.86 46.73 -30.63
N LYS A 451 6.55 46.49 -30.60
CA LYS A 451 5.60 47.11 -31.54
C LYS A 451 5.60 48.64 -31.42
N ALA A 452 5.62 49.17 -30.19
CA ALA A 452 5.69 50.61 -29.97
C ALA A 452 7.00 51.21 -30.51
N ALA A 453 8.13 50.52 -30.34
CA ALA A 453 9.41 50.93 -30.89
C ALA A 453 9.42 50.86 -32.43
N GLU A 454 8.89 49.79 -33.04
CA GLU A 454 8.76 49.66 -34.50
C GLU A 454 7.92 50.80 -35.11
N ILE A 455 6.79 51.15 -34.49
CA ILE A 455 5.95 52.29 -34.93
C ILE A 455 6.75 53.60 -34.87
N ARG A 456 7.45 53.86 -33.77
CA ARG A 456 8.29 55.06 -33.63
C ARG A 456 9.44 55.11 -34.63
N THR A 457 10.09 53.98 -34.93
CA THR A 457 11.12 53.93 -35.97
C THR A 457 10.54 54.28 -37.33
N ARG A 458 9.34 53.78 -37.65
CA ARG A 458 8.66 54.09 -38.91
C ARG A 458 8.33 55.58 -39.02
N GLU A 459 7.75 56.16 -37.97
CA GLU A 459 7.47 57.61 -37.90
C GLU A 459 8.75 58.45 -38.02
N ALA A 460 9.85 58.02 -37.38
CA ALA A 460 11.15 58.68 -37.48
C ALA A 460 11.76 58.58 -38.91
N ILE A 461 11.58 57.44 -39.59
CA ILE A 461 12.03 57.25 -40.98
C ILE A 461 11.18 58.09 -41.95
N GLU A 462 9.86 58.13 -41.77
CA GLU A 462 8.95 58.93 -42.59
C GLU A 462 9.24 60.43 -42.43
N THR A 463 9.45 60.91 -41.20
CA THR A 463 9.86 62.31 -40.94
C THR A 463 11.24 62.63 -41.50
N ARG A 464 12.21 61.70 -41.41
CA ARG A 464 13.51 61.84 -42.09
C ARG A 464 13.35 61.99 -43.59
N ASN A 465 12.57 61.13 -44.23
CA ASN A 465 12.37 61.15 -45.68
C ASN A 465 11.70 62.45 -46.14
N MET A 466 10.68 62.94 -45.42
CA MET A 466 10.06 64.26 -45.71
C MET A 466 11.07 65.42 -45.59
N GLN A 467 11.98 65.36 -44.61
CA GLN A 467 13.01 66.39 -44.46
C GLN A 467 14.09 66.31 -45.54
N VAL A 468 14.45 65.11 -46.02
CA VAL A 468 15.35 64.93 -47.18
C VAL A 468 14.75 65.59 -48.42
N GLU A 469 13.48 65.28 -48.73
CA GLU A 469 12.78 65.83 -49.89
C GLU A 469 12.68 67.37 -49.82
N SER A 470 12.43 67.93 -48.63
CA SER A 470 12.48 69.38 -48.41
C SER A 470 13.86 69.98 -48.66
N VAL A 471 14.94 69.33 -48.21
CA VAL A 471 16.32 69.80 -48.44
C VAL A 471 16.68 69.73 -49.92
N GLU A 472 16.25 68.69 -50.63
CA GLU A 472 16.46 68.55 -52.09
C GLU A 472 15.73 69.65 -52.87
N ASN A 473 14.47 69.92 -52.54
CA ASN A 473 13.68 70.98 -53.16
C ASN A 473 14.31 72.36 -52.94
N VAL A 474 14.68 72.72 -51.71
CA VAL A 474 15.32 74.03 -51.43
C VAL A 474 16.71 74.13 -52.07
N ASN A 475 17.49 73.03 -52.13
CA ASN A 475 18.75 73.04 -52.87
C ASN A 475 18.54 73.26 -54.38
N SER A 476 17.47 72.72 -54.96
CA SER A 476 17.14 72.96 -56.38
C SER A 476 16.80 74.43 -56.64
N GLU A 477 16.05 75.07 -55.74
CA GLU A 477 15.74 76.50 -55.79
C GLU A 477 16.98 77.39 -55.59
N ILE A 478 17.90 77.00 -54.70
CA ILE A 478 19.18 77.70 -54.54
C ILE A 478 20.00 77.60 -55.82
N ASN A 479 20.06 76.41 -56.45
CA ASN A 479 20.82 76.22 -57.68
C ASN A 479 20.23 77.06 -58.83
N SER A 480 18.91 77.14 -58.97
CA SER A 480 18.28 77.99 -59.98
C SER A 480 18.53 79.47 -59.70
N MET A 481 18.38 79.92 -58.45
CA MET A 481 18.65 81.31 -58.08
C MET A 481 20.13 81.68 -58.23
N GLN A 482 21.07 80.76 -57.97
CA GLN A 482 22.50 81.01 -58.21
C GLN A 482 22.79 81.23 -59.70
N VAL A 483 22.12 80.48 -60.58
CA VAL A 483 22.22 80.67 -62.03
C VAL A 483 21.61 82.02 -62.43
N GLU A 484 20.42 82.36 -61.95
CA GLU A 484 19.77 83.65 -62.21
C GLU A 484 20.61 84.83 -61.71
N LEU A 485 21.21 84.73 -60.53
CA LEU A 485 22.08 85.76 -59.96
C LEU A 485 23.37 85.91 -60.77
N ALA A 486 23.96 84.79 -61.24
CA ALA A 486 25.10 84.83 -62.13
C ALA A 486 24.77 85.48 -63.48
N GLU A 487 23.59 85.18 -64.06
CA GLU A 487 23.11 85.84 -65.28
C GLU A 487 22.84 87.33 -65.07
N ALA A 488 22.22 87.73 -63.96
CA ALA A 488 21.96 89.12 -63.62
C ALA A 488 23.26 89.92 -63.44
N ARG A 489 24.27 89.33 -62.77
CA ARG A 489 25.62 89.92 -62.64
C ARG A 489 26.32 90.08 -63.99
N ASN A 490 26.22 89.10 -64.87
CA ASN A 490 26.77 89.25 -66.23
C ASN A 490 26.07 90.39 -66.98
N ARG A 491 24.75 90.55 -66.82
CA ARG A 491 24.00 91.67 -67.41
C ARG A 491 24.38 93.03 -66.80
N THR A 492 24.70 93.11 -65.50
CA THR A 492 25.22 94.35 -64.88
C THR A 492 26.58 94.70 -65.45
N ASP A 493 27.50 93.74 -65.54
CA ASP A 493 28.86 93.97 -66.04
C ASP A 493 28.84 94.42 -67.51
N GLU A 494 27.96 93.82 -68.33
CA GLU A 494 27.73 94.27 -69.71
C GLU A 494 27.13 95.68 -69.80
N ALA A 495 26.24 96.05 -68.88
CA ALA A 495 25.64 97.38 -68.84
C ALA A 495 26.63 98.43 -68.32
N GLU A 496 27.47 98.11 -67.33
CA GLU A 496 28.53 98.97 -66.81
C GLU A 496 29.65 99.18 -67.84
N THR A 497 30.05 98.13 -68.56
CA THR A 497 31.03 98.26 -69.64
C THR A 497 30.48 99.09 -70.81
N ARG A 498 29.18 98.97 -71.13
CA ARG A 498 28.50 99.85 -72.11
C ARG A 498 28.44 101.30 -71.61
N ALA A 499 28.05 101.53 -70.36
CA ALA A 499 28.06 102.87 -69.76
C ALA A 499 29.47 103.47 -69.76
N GLY A 500 30.51 102.70 -69.40
CA GLY A 500 31.90 103.14 -69.44
C GLY A 500 32.40 103.47 -70.84
N LYS A 501 31.96 102.74 -71.88
CA LYS A 501 32.25 103.08 -73.28
C LYS A 501 31.56 104.37 -73.71
N LEU A 502 30.31 104.58 -73.29
CA LEU A 502 29.55 105.81 -73.58
C LEU A 502 30.15 107.04 -72.89
N VAL A 503 30.55 106.93 -71.61
CA VAL A 503 31.24 108.01 -70.87
C VAL A 503 32.54 108.42 -71.57
N LYS A 504 33.36 107.45 -72.01
CA LYS A 504 34.57 107.76 -72.79
C LYS A 504 34.25 108.48 -74.10
N ARG A 505 33.15 108.12 -74.77
CA ARG A 505 32.70 108.76 -76.01
C ARG A 505 32.15 110.17 -75.77
N VAL A 506 31.47 110.40 -74.65
CA VAL A 506 31.03 111.75 -74.22
C VAL A 506 32.25 112.63 -73.95
N ASN A 507 33.23 112.16 -73.17
CA ASN A 507 34.46 112.92 -72.90
C ASN A 507 35.24 113.26 -74.18
N GLU A 508 35.30 112.33 -75.14
CA GLU A 508 35.92 112.57 -76.45
C GLU A 508 35.15 113.63 -77.25
N LEU A 509 33.81 113.60 -77.23
CA LEU A 509 32.97 114.61 -77.87
C LEU A 509 33.13 115.98 -77.19
N GLU A 510 33.20 116.05 -75.86
CA GLU A 510 33.50 117.28 -75.11
C GLU A 510 34.88 117.85 -75.51
N HIS A 511 35.88 116.98 -75.67
CA HIS A 511 37.21 117.38 -76.13
C HIS A 511 37.17 117.91 -77.56
N GLN A 512 36.45 117.25 -78.47
CA GLN A 512 36.27 117.72 -79.85
C GLN A 512 35.51 119.05 -79.92
N VAL A 513 34.51 119.27 -79.06
CA VAL A 513 33.81 120.56 -78.91
C VAL A 513 34.78 121.63 -78.40
N SER A 514 35.60 121.32 -77.40
CA SER A 514 36.61 122.25 -76.87
C SER A 514 37.64 122.65 -77.93
N VAL A 515 38.20 121.68 -78.67
CA VAL A 515 39.18 121.93 -79.74
C VAL A 515 38.54 122.74 -80.87
N ARG A 516 37.35 122.37 -81.33
CA ARG A 516 36.65 123.16 -82.36
C ARG A 516 36.27 124.55 -81.86
N ALA A 517 35.89 124.74 -80.61
CA ALA A 517 35.67 126.07 -80.03
C ALA A 517 36.95 126.93 -80.08
N THR A 518 38.13 126.34 -79.88
CA THR A 518 39.42 127.06 -80.02
C THR A 518 39.80 127.36 -81.47
N GLU A 519 39.46 126.48 -82.42
CA GLU A 519 39.65 126.71 -83.86
C GLU A 519 38.69 127.79 -84.39
N LEU A 520 37.46 127.80 -83.88
CA LEU A 520 36.44 128.82 -84.16
C LEU A 520 36.81 130.20 -83.62
N ALA A 521 37.49 130.27 -82.47
CA ALA A 521 38.05 131.53 -81.97
C ALA A 521 39.15 132.12 -82.88
N LYS A 522 39.85 131.28 -83.67
CA LYS A 522 40.86 131.71 -84.66
C LYS A 522 40.28 132.07 -86.03
N ALA A 523 39.05 131.65 -86.35
CA ALA A 523 38.42 131.84 -87.66
C ALA A 523 37.41 133.00 -87.72
N LEU A 524 37.27 133.80 -86.65
CA LEU A 524 36.34 134.95 -86.51
C LEU A 524 36.72 136.18 -87.37
N GLY A 525 36.98 135.98 -88.67
CA GLY A 525 37.28 137.04 -89.65
C GLY A 525 36.31 137.15 -90.83
N GLU A 526 35.43 136.18 -91.11
CA GLU A 526 34.63 136.18 -92.35
C GLU A 526 33.17 135.75 -92.14
N THR A 527 32.23 136.55 -92.66
CA THR A 527 30.78 136.57 -92.33
C THR A 527 29.94 135.44 -92.90
N GLU A 528 30.44 134.64 -93.84
CA GLU A 528 29.68 133.50 -94.42
C GLU A 528 29.77 132.21 -93.56
N SER A 529 30.65 132.19 -92.55
CA SER A 529 30.90 131.03 -91.67
C SER A 529 29.92 130.86 -90.49
N SER A 530 29.11 131.88 -90.18
CA SER A 530 28.22 131.92 -89.00
C SER A 530 27.00 130.99 -89.10
N GLU A 531 26.44 130.82 -90.31
CA GLU A 531 25.17 130.10 -90.50
C GLU A 531 25.38 128.57 -90.49
N GLN A 532 26.48 128.09 -91.09
CA GLN A 532 26.90 126.69 -91.02
C GLN A 532 27.28 126.27 -89.58
N LEU A 533 27.84 127.21 -88.80
CA LEU A 533 28.15 127.04 -87.39
C LEU A 533 26.90 126.82 -86.53
N ARG A 534 25.86 127.63 -86.74
CA ARG A 534 24.59 127.47 -86.01
C ARG A 534 23.95 126.11 -86.28
N GLN A 535 23.92 125.65 -87.53
CA GLN A 535 23.39 124.32 -87.86
C GLN A 535 24.23 123.21 -87.23
N SER A 536 25.56 123.27 -87.29
CA SER A 536 26.41 122.25 -86.68
C SER A 536 26.32 122.23 -85.15
N ILE A 537 26.17 123.38 -84.49
CA ILE A 537 25.97 123.46 -83.03
C ILE A 537 24.60 122.89 -82.65
N GLN A 538 23.56 123.16 -83.45
CA GLN A 538 22.22 122.62 -83.22
C GLN A 538 22.17 121.10 -83.41
N ASP A 539 22.82 120.56 -84.44
CA ASP A 539 22.92 119.12 -84.65
C ASP A 539 23.73 118.42 -83.54
N MET A 540 24.79 119.07 -83.05
CA MET A 540 25.59 118.54 -81.95
C MET A 540 24.84 118.61 -80.61
N SER A 541 24.10 119.68 -80.34
CA SER A 541 23.30 119.78 -79.12
C SER A 541 22.11 118.81 -79.11
N LEU A 542 21.50 118.53 -80.27
CA LEU A 542 20.49 117.48 -80.40
C LEU A 542 21.07 116.09 -80.17
N LYS A 543 22.29 115.82 -80.66
CA LYS A 543 23.00 114.56 -80.37
C LYS A 543 23.38 114.45 -78.90
N GLU A 544 23.80 115.54 -78.26
CA GLU A 544 24.10 115.58 -76.83
C GLU A 544 22.85 115.35 -75.97
N ALA A 545 21.72 115.97 -76.34
CA ALA A 545 20.43 115.73 -75.68
C ALA A 545 19.96 114.27 -75.84
N GLY A 546 20.13 113.69 -77.04
CA GLY A 546 19.82 112.27 -77.30
C GLY A 546 20.69 111.32 -76.47
N LEU A 547 22.01 111.57 -76.43
CA LEU A 547 22.93 110.77 -75.62
C LEU A 547 22.70 110.93 -74.12
N ASN A 548 22.31 112.12 -73.64
CA ASN A 548 21.95 112.33 -72.24
C ASN A 548 20.65 111.62 -71.86
N ALA A 549 19.65 111.59 -72.75
CA ALA A 549 18.44 110.81 -72.55
C ALA A 549 18.73 109.29 -72.53
N GLU A 550 19.58 108.82 -73.44
CA GLU A 550 20.04 107.42 -73.44
C GLU A 550 20.81 107.08 -72.16
N LEU A 551 21.70 107.96 -71.69
CA LEU A 551 22.47 107.80 -70.46
C LEU A 551 21.56 107.77 -69.22
N SER A 552 20.55 108.64 -69.16
CA SER A 552 19.54 108.64 -68.09
C SER A 552 18.76 107.32 -68.07
N SER A 553 18.30 106.86 -69.25
CA SER A 553 17.57 105.59 -69.37
C SER A 553 18.43 104.37 -69.02
N ALA A 554 19.73 104.40 -69.34
CA ALA A 554 20.67 103.34 -69.00
C ALA A 554 21.01 103.34 -67.50
N SER A 555 21.08 104.52 -66.88
CA SER A 555 21.28 104.71 -65.44
C SER A 555 20.08 104.20 -64.63
N GLU A 556 18.86 104.52 -65.05
CA GLU A 556 17.62 103.98 -64.44
C GLU A 556 17.55 102.45 -64.55
N LYS A 557 17.88 101.91 -65.73
CA LYS A 557 17.97 100.45 -65.93
C LYS A 557 19.03 99.82 -65.02
N LEU A 558 20.22 100.42 -64.91
CA LEU A 558 21.26 99.96 -63.98
C LEU A 558 20.80 100.01 -62.52
N GLY A 559 20.09 101.06 -62.11
CA GLY A 559 19.49 101.16 -60.78
C GLY A 559 18.49 100.03 -60.51
N SER A 560 17.63 99.74 -61.48
CA SER A 560 16.65 98.64 -61.35
C SER A 560 17.32 97.27 -61.28
N ILE A 561 18.37 97.02 -62.06
CA ILE A 561 19.09 95.73 -62.03
C ILE A 561 19.88 95.60 -60.73
N ARG A 562 20.51 96.68 -60.22
CA ARG A 562 21.19 96.65 -58.92
C ARG A 562 20.23 96.33 -57.77
N GLN A 563 19.05 96.95 -57.78
CA GLN A 563 18.03 96.65 -56.77
C GLN A 563 17.56 95.19 -56.85
N GLN A 564 17.36 94.66 -58.07
CA GLN A 564 17.05 93.24 -58.27
C GLN A 564 18.18 92.34 -57.75
N THR A 565 19.45 92.65 -58.04
CA THR A 565 20.58 91.85 -57.53
C THR A 565 20.70 91.89 -56.01
N GLU A 566 20.43 93.02 -55.37
CA GLU A 566 20.42 93.13 -53.90
C GLU A 566 19.25 92.33 -53.28
N ASP A 567 18.07 92.38 -53.90
CA ASP A 567 16.90 91.61 -53.47
C ASP A 567 17.12 90.10 -53.64
N ASP A 568 17.74 89.68 -54.75
CA ASP A 568 18.08 88.29 -55.01
C ASP A 568 19.19 87.79 -54.08
N GLU A 569 20.20 88.60 -53.76
CA GLU A 569 21.22 88.27 -52.74
C GLU A 569 20.63 88.13 -51.33
N ARG A 570 19.62 88.95 -50.99
CA ARG A 570 18.89 88.82 -49.72
C ARG A 570 18.08 87.53 -49.69
N ARG A 571 17.36 87.21 -50.76
CA ARG A 571 16.61 85.95 -50.90
C ARG A 571 17.52 84.73 -50.81
N LEU A 572 18.69 84.77 -51.45
CA LEU A 572 19.67 83.68 -51.44
C LEU A 572 20.23 83.45 -50.03
N ARG A 573 20.50 84.52 -49.27
CA ARG A 573 20.88 84.40 -47.84
C ARG A 573 19.79 83.76 -46.99
N VAL A 574 18.53 84.15 -47.17
CA VAL A 574 17.39 83.56 -46.44
C VAL A 574 17.24 82.07 -46.78
N LEU A 575 17.36 81.68 -48.05
CA LEU A 575 17.32 80.28 -48.45
C LEU A 575 18.50 79.48 -47.89
N GLN A 576 19.72 80.05 -47.86
CA GLN A 576 20.87 79.41 -47.23
C GLN A 576 20.68 79.18 -45.73
N GLU A 577 20.06 80.13 -45.03
CA GLU A 577 19.70 79.99 -43.61
C GLU A 577 18.58 78.97 -43.39
N GLN A 578 17.61 78.89 -44.30
CA GLN A 578 16.61 77.81 -44.29
C GLN A 578 17.23 76.43 -44.57
N VAL A 579 18.25 76.34 -45.43
CA VAL A 579 19.01 75.10 -45.67
C VAL A 579 19.84 74.70 -44.45
N SER A 580 20.52 75.64 -43.78
CA SER A 580 21.25 75.30 -42.56
C SER A 580 20.30 74.83 -41.45
N ALA A 581 19.17 75.50 -41.28
CA ALA A 581 18.14 75.10 -40.31
C ALA A 581 17.50 73.74 -40.65
N SER A 582 17.24 73.45 -41.93
CA SER A 582 16.70 72.15 -42.37
C SER A 582 17.74 71.02 -42.26
N ARG A 583 19.01 71.28 -42.57
CA ARG A 583 20.11 70.31 -42.35
C ARG A 583 20.29 70.00 -40.87
N GLU A 584 20.17 71.00 -40.00
CA GLU A 584 20.23 70.78 -38.54
C GLU A 584 19.03 69.96 -38.04
N ARG A 585 17.82 70.23 -38.55
CA ARG A 585 16.62 69.40 -38.27
C ARG A 585 16.80 67.97 -38.77
N HIS A 586 17.34 67.78 -39.97
CA HIS A 586 17.64 66.47 -40.54
C HIS A 586 18.66 65.71 -39.69
N ALA A 587 19.75 66.37 -39.26
CA ALA A 587 20.74 65.75 -38.39
C ALA A 587 20.15 65.31 -37.04
N ARG A 588 19.23 66.11 -36.46
CA ARG A 588 18.52 65.74 -35.23
C ARG A 588 17.56 64.57 -35.46
N ALA A 589 16.74 64.60 -36.51
CA ALA A 589 15.84 63.52 -36.87
C ALA A 589 16.60 62.21 -37.17
N GLN A 590 17.76 62.29 -37.81
CA GLN A 590 18.63 61.15 -38.08
C GLN A 590 19.22 60.56 -36.78
N ALA A 591 19.62 61.40 -35.83
CA ALA A 591 20.11 60.93 -34.53
C ALA A 591 18.99 60.29 -33.68
N GLU A 592 17.76 60.81 -33.77
CA GLU A 592 16.59 60.21 -33.13
C GLU A 592 16.22 58.85 -33.76
N ALA A 593 16.25 58.74 -35.09
CA ALA A 593 16.03 57.49 -35.80
C ALA A 593 17.06 56.41 -35.40
N MET A 594 18.36 56.74 -35.33
CA MET A 594 19.39 55.79 -34.91
C MET A 594 19.18 55.30 -33.47
N LYS A 595 18.79 56.19 -32.54
CA LYS A 595 18.52 55.81 -31.15
C LYS A 595 17.33 54.86 -31.02
N GLU A 596 16.29 55.05 -31.81
CA GLU A 596 15.14 54.14 -31.82
C GLU A 596 15.48 52.81 -32.50
N GLU A 597 16.30 52.80 -33.56
CA GLU A 597 16.82 51.55 -34.16
C GLU A 597 17.66 50.73 -33.16
N GLU A 598 18.51 51.38 -32.37
CA GLU A 598 19.27 50.72 -31.29
C GLU A 598 18.36 50.10 -30.24
N ARG A 599 17.25 50.77 -29.88
CA ARG A 599 16.25 50.22 -28.94
C ARG A 599 15.52 49.01 -29.54
N VAL A 600 15.16 49.06 -30.81
CA VAL A 600 14.56 47.91 -31.53
C VAL A 600 15.54 46.74 -31.59
N ASN A 601 16.83 46.99 -31.83
CA ASN A 601 17.82 45.91 -31.85
C ASN A 601 18.04 45.29 -30.46
N LYS A 602 18.03 46.10 -29.39
CA LYS A 602 18.07 45.60 -28.02
C LYS A 602 16.86 44.73 -27.69
N SER A 603 15.64 45.20 -27.98
CA SER A 603 14.43 44.41 -27.72
C SER A 603 14.37 43.13 -28.57
N LYS A 604 14.88 43.14 -29.80
CA LYS A 604 15.05 41.92 -30.61
C LYS A 604 16.02 40.93 -29.97
N SER A 605 17.16 41.40 -29.45
CA SER A 605 18.13 40.51 -28.78
C SER A 605 17.56 39.92 -27.48
N GLU A 606 16.79 40.70 -26.72
CA GLU A 606 16.10 40.21 -25.51
C GLU A 606 15.06 39.14 -25.86
N LEU A 607 14.30 39.32 -26.96
CA LEU A 607 13.37 38.29 -27.45
C LEU A 607 14.08 37.01 -27.91
N GLU A 608 15.23 37.13 -28.58
CA GLU A 608 16.01 35.96 -29.01
C GLU A 608 16.57 35.17 -27.81
N ILE A 609 17.01 35.87 -26.76
CA ILE A 609 17.41 35.25 -25.49
C ILE A 609 16.22 34.52 -24.87
N ILE A 610 15.06 35.16 -24.74
CA ILE A 610 13.85 34.54 -24.17
C ILE A 610 13.42 33.31 -24.99
N GLU A 611 13.51 33.36 -26.33
CA GLU A 611 13.19 32.22 -27.19
C GLU A 611 14.18 31.06 -27.00
N SER A 612 15.47 31.37 -26.80
CA SER A 612 16.49 30.36 -26.51
C SER A 612 16.27 29.71 -25.14
N GLU A 613 15.93 30.50 -24.11
CA GLU A 613 15.58 30.01 -22.78
C GLU A 613 14.33 29.12 -22.81
N ALA A 614 13.30 29.51 -23.58
CA ALA A 614 12.12 28.69 -23.79
C ALA A 614 12.43 27.34 -24.48
N LYS A 615 13.35 27.33 -25.46
CA LYS A 615 13.82 26.08 -26.09
C LYS A 615 14.56 25.17 -25.11
N VAL A 616 15.41 25.73 -24.25
CA VAL A 616 16.13 24.97 -23.22
C VAL A 616 15.15 24.43 -22.16
N ALA A 617 14.16 25.22 -21.74
CA ALA A 617 13.12 24.78 -20.82
C ALA A 617 12.31 23.60 -21.40
N ARG A 618 11.96 23.64 -22.69
CA ARG A 618 11.30 22.50 -23.37
C ARG A 618 12.15 21.24 -23.37
N ARG A 619 13.46 21.35 -23.62
CA ARG A 619 14.37 20.20 -23.55
C ARG A 619 14.44 19.60 -22.14
N ARG A 620 14.53 20.44 -21.10
CA ARG A 620 14.52 19.97 -19.71
C ARG A 620 13.23 19.21 -19.36
N ALA A 621 12.08 19.73 -19.80
CA ALA A 621 10.79 19.07 -19.60
C ALA A 621 10.72 17.71 -20.32
N GLU A 622 11.31 17.60 -21.51
CA GLU A 622 11.39 16.36 -22.26
C GLU A 622 12.34 15.34 -21.60
N ASP A 623 13.49 15.79 -21.10
CA ASP A 623 14.42 14.97 -20.31
C ASP A 623 13.77 14.46 -19.01
N GLU A 624 13.01 15.30 -18.30
CA GLU A 624 12.24 14.90 -17.12
C GLU A 624 11.16 13.88 -17.46
N ARG A 625 10.47 14.04 -18.58
CA ARG A 625 9.48 13.06 -19.07
C ARG A 625 10.15 11.71 -19.37
N ILE A 626 11.34 11.71 -19.96
CA ILE A 626 12.11 10.48 -20.20
C ILE A 626 12.51 9.84 -18.85
N ARG A 627 12.99 10.63 -17.88
CA ARG A 627 13.32 10.13 -16.54
C ARG A 627 12.12 9.49 -15.85
N LEU A 628 10.96 10.15 -15.87
CA LEU A 628 9.72 9.60 -15.31
C LEU A 628 9.33 8.28 -15.99
N SER A 629 9.42 8.21 -17.33
CA SER A 629 9.18 6.96 -18.06
C SER A 629 10.15 5.83 -17.66
N THR A 630 11.43 6.15 -17.40
CA THR A 630 12.39 5.15 -16.92
C THR A 630 12.09 4.70 -15.49
N ASP A 631 11.64 5.61 -14.62
CA ASP A 631 11.26 5.27 -13.24
C ASP A 631 9.95 4.47 -13.20
N GLU A 632 8.99 4.74 -14.09
CA GLU A 632 7.78 3.92 -14.29
C GLU A 632 8.15 2.51 -14.75
N ALA A 633 9.10 2.35 -15.68
CA ALA A 633 9.58 1.04 -16.11
C ALA A 633 10.24 0.26 -14.96
N ARG A 634 11.05 0.93 -14.12
CA ARG A 634 11.62 0.34 -12.90
C ARG A 634 10.55 -0.06 -11.90
N PHE A 635 9.54 0.78 -11.71
CA PHE A 635 8.44 0.48 -10.81
C PHE A 635 7.62 -0.72 -11.30
N ALA A 636 7.37 -0.82 -12.62
CA ALA A 636 6.72 -1.99 -13.22
C ALA A 636 7.55 -3.26 -13.02
N GLN A 637 8.89 -3.17 -13.11
CA GLN A 637 9.79 -4.28 -12.80
C GLN A 637 9.67 -4.70 -11.32
N ILE A 638 9.74 -3.76 -10.38
CA ILE A 638 9.61 -4.04 -8.94
C ILE A 638 8.24 -4.64 -8.62
N GLN A 639 7.16 -4.19 -9.27
CA GLN A 639 5.85 -4.82 -9.14
C GLN A 639 5.81 -6.25 -9.68
N GLY A 640 6.56 -6.54 -10.74
CA GLY A 640 6.77 -7.90 -11.25
C GLY A 640 7.48 -8.78 -10.24
N GLU A 641 8.58 -8.29 -9.66
CA GLU A 641 9.35 -8.97 -8.61
C GLU A 641 8.47 -9.21 -7.37
N MET A 642 7.68 -8.22 -6.93
CA MET A 642 6.76 -8.39 -5.81
C MET A 642 5.68 -9.43 -6.10
N ARG A 643 5.18 -9.53 -7.34
CA ARG A 643 4.24 -10.60 -7.72
C ARG A 643 4.89 -11.98 -7.65
N GLN A 644 6.15 -12.09 -8.07
CA GLN A 644 6.91 -13.34 -7.94
C GLN A 644 7.12 -13.71 -6.47
N LEU A 645 7.56 -12.77 -5.62
CA LEU A 645 7.71 -13.01 -4.18
C LEU A 645 6.39 -13.39 -3.49
N MET A 646 5.27 -12.79 -3.91
CA MET A 646 3.95 -13.18 -3.40
C MET A 646 3.53 -14.57 -3.89
N GLN A 647 3.93 -14.97 -5.09
CA GLN A 647 3.72 -16.33 -5.58
C GLN A 647 4.58 -17.33 -4.79
N GLU A 648 5.86 -17.02 -4.55
CA GLU A 648 6.75 -17.81 -3.71
C GLU A 648 6.21 -17.93 -2.29
N ARG A 649 5.72 -16.83 -1.70
CA ARG A 649 5.06 -16.86 -0.39
C ARG A 649 3.83 -17.75 -0.38
N ARG A 650 3.01 -17.74 -1.45
CA ARG A 650 1.85 -18.64 -1.56
C ARG A 650 2.28 -20.10 -1.63
N ASN A 651 3.33 -20.40 -2.38
CA ASN A 651 3.89 -21.75 -2.44
C ASN A 651 4.41 -22.19 -1.07
N LEU A 652 5.18 -21.34 -0.37
CA LEU A 652 5.66 -21.62 0.99
C LEU A 652 4.53 -21.78 2.01
N LEU A 653 3.45 -21.01 1.90
CA LEU A 653 2.28 -21.17 2.77
C LEU A 653 1.53 -22.48 2.49
N ARG A 654 1.47 -22.91 1.23
CA ARG A 654 0.95 -24.23 0.87
C ARG A 654 1.84 -25.32 1.46
N GLU A 655 3.16 -25.24 1.27
CA GLU A 655 4.12 -26.19 1.86
C GLU A 655 4.02 -26.25 3.39
N LEU A 656 3.84 -25.11 4.07
CA LEU A 656 3.60 -25.06 5.52
C LEU A 656 2.25 -25.68 5.91
N GLY A 657 1.22 -25.51 5.07
CA GLY A 657 -0.07 -26.19 5.22
C GLY A 657 0.06 -27.70 5.10
N ASP A 658 0.76 -28.18 4.06
CA ASP A 658 1.03 -29.59 3.83
C ASP A 658 1.86 -30.21 4.98
N LEU A 659 2.85 -29.47 5.51
CA LEU A 659 3.58 -29.88 6.73
C LEU A 659 2.68 -29.90 7.97
N GLY A 660 1.72 -28.99 8.07
CA GLY A 660 0.69 -28.99 9.10
C GLY A 660 -0.21 -30.22 9.02
N ALA A 661 -0.65 -30.60 7.82
CA ALA A 661 -1.44 -31.81 7.58
C ALA A 661 -0.65 -33.08 7.93
N LYS A 662 0.61 -33.19 7.46
CA LYS A 662 1.52 -34.30 7.81
C LYS A 662 1.73 -34.42 9.32
N ARG A 663 1.89 -33.29 10.01
CA ARG A 663 1.99 -33.26 11.47
C ARG A 663 0.69 -33.72 12.13
N GLY A 664 -0.47 -33.26 11.66
CA GLY A 664 -1.77 -33.69 12.15
C GLY A 664 -2.00 -35.20 11.98
N HIS A 665 -1.61 -35.75 10.82
CA HIS A 665 -1.64 -37.18 10.55
C HIS A 665 -0.74 -37.95 11.52
N ALA A 666 0.52 -37.53 11.67
CA ALA A 666 1.46 -38.17 12.60
C ALA A 666 1.00 -38.07 14.07
N GLU A 667 0.42 -36.93 14.48
CA GLU A 667 -0.18 -36.79 15.81
C GLU A 667 -1.38 -37.72 15.97
N GLY A 668 -2.20 -37.89 14.94
CA GLY A 668 -3.31 -38.86 14.90
C GLY A 668 -2.84 -40.32 14.99
N GLU A 669 -1.80 -40.71 14.25
CA GLU A 669 -1.20 -42.03 14.38
C GLU A 669 -0.64 -42.26 15.78
N LEU A 670 -0.01 -41.25 16.38
CA LEU A 670 0.49 -41.32 17.75
C LEU A 670 -0.66 -41.46 18.76
N THR A 671 -1.79 -40.77 18.57
CA THR A 671 -2.95 -40.96 19.48
C THR A 671 -3.53 -42.37 19.35
N ILE A 672 -3.64 -42.90 18.13
CA ILE A 672 -4.08 -44.28 17.87
C ILE A 672 -3.10 -45.27 18.51
N LEU A 673 -1.79 -45.09 18.34
CA LEU A 673 -0.79 -45.97 18.95
C LEU A 673 -0.83 -45.90 20.48
N VAL A 674 -1.07 -44.73 21.06
CA VAL A 674 -1.24 -44.57 22.51
C VAL A 674 -2.53 -45.26 22.98
N GLU A 675 -3.61 -45.16 22.22
CA GLU A 675 -4.86 -45.85 22.52
C GLU A 675 -4.71 -47.37 22.43
N ASN A 676 -4.07 -47.86 21.36
CA ASN A 676 -3.71 -49.27 21.20
C ASN A 676 -2.81 -49.75 22.33
N ALA A 677 -1.82 -48.97 22.76
CA ALA A 677 -0.97 -49.31 23.89
C ALA A 677 -1.75 -49.37 25.21
N LYS A 678 -2.74 -48.49 25.40
CA LYS A 678 -3.65 -48.53 26.56
C LYS A 678 -4.57 -49.74 26.51
N GLN A 679 -5.16 -50.05 25.36
CA GLN A 679 -5.99 -51.24 25.16
C GLN A 679 -5.17 -52.51 25.39
N LEU A 680 -3.94 -52.57 24.88
CA LEU A 680 -3.02 -53.68 25.11
C LEU A 680 -2.62 -53.79 26.58
N ALA A 681 -2.38 -52.67 27.27
CA ALA A 681 -2.13 -52.67 28.70
C ALA A 681 -3.33 -53.16 29.51
N GLN A 682 -4.55 -52.77 29.13
CA GLN A 682 -5.78 -53.25 29.75
C GLN A 682 -5.98 -54.76 29.48
N ALA A 683 -5.79 -55.21 28.24
CA ALA A 683 -5.85 -56.63 27.89
C ALA A 683 -4.78 -57.44 28.64
N HIS A 684 -3.59 -56.87 28.87
CA HIS A 684 -2.58 -57.49 29.72
C HIS A 684 -3.01 -57.58 31.19
N GLU A 685 -3.66 -56.55 31.73
CA GLU A 685 -4.18 -56.58 33.11
C GLU A 685 -5.31 -57.60 33.25
N GLU A 686 -6.20 -57.69 32.26
CA GLU A 686 -7.25 -58.70 32.17
C GLU A 686 -6.66 -60.11 32.04
N ALA A 687 -5.68 -60.31 31.17
CA ALA A 687 -4.97 -61.59 31.04
C ALA A 687 -4.24 -61.99 32.33
N LEU A 688 -3.65 -61.03 33.06
CA LEU A 688 -3.07 -61.30 34.39
C LEU A 688 -4.15 -61.69 35.41
N ALA A 689 -5.33 -61.08 35.35
CA ALA A 689 -6.46 -61.47 36.19
C ALA A 689 -6.93 -62.89 35.85
N ASP A 690 -7.03 -63.22 34.56
CA ASP A 690 -7.39 -64.55 34.07
C ASP A 690 -6.34 -65.60 34.43
N ILE A 691 -5.04 -65.29 34.35
CA ILE A 691 -3.96 -66.18 34.81
C ILE A 691 -4.09 -66.43 36.31
N ASN A 692 -4.35 -65.39 37.11
CA ASN A 692 -4.55 -65.54 38.55
C ASN A 692 -5.83 -66.33 38.90
N GLU A 693 -6.85 -66.29 38.06
CA GLU A 693 -8.05 -67.11 38.18
C GLU A 693 -7.80 -68.54 37.70
N ALA A 694 -7.07 -68.73 36.61
CA ALA A 694 -6.62 -70.02 36.12
C ALA A 694 -5.70 -70.71 37.13
N ASP A 695 -4.84 -69.99 37.84
CA ASP A 695 -4.02 -70.55 38.92
C ASP A 695 -4.88 -70.95 40.13
N ARG A 696 -5.95 -70.20 40.42
CA ARG A 696 -6.96 -70.60 41.42
C ARG A 696 -7.75 -71.83 40.96
N ILE A 697 -8.06 -71.94 39.68
CA ILE A 697 -8.74 -73.11 39.09
C ILE A 697 -7.79 -74.31 39.03
N ARG A 698 -6.52 -74.14 38.68
CA ARG A 698 -5.47 -75.17 38.70
C ARG A 698 -5.23 -75.66 40.12
N ALA A 699 -5.23 -74.77 41.12
CA ALA A 699 -5.17 -75.16 42.53
C ALA A 699 -6.40 -76.00 42.93
N ARG A 700 -7.60 -75.67 42.42
CA ARG A 700 -8.82 -76.48 42.64
C ARG A 700 -8.84 -77.79 41.85
N LEU A 701 -8.34 -77.80 40.62
CA LEU A 701 -8.26 -78.99 39.76
C LEU A 701 -7.17 -79.95 40.23
N ALA A 702 -6.06 -79.45 40.80
CA ALA A 702 -5.05 -80.26 41.48
C ALA A 702 -5.61 -80.99 42.71
N GLU A 703 -6.71 -80.49 43.29
CA GLU A 703 -7.46 -81.14 44.36
C GLU A 703 -8.55 -82.11 43.83
N GLU A 704 -8.85 -82.12 42.52
CA GLU A 704 -9.81 -83.03 41.91
C GLU A 704 -9.14 -84.30 41.33
N PRO A 705 -9.53 -85.51 41.78
CA PRO A 705 -8.87 -86.77 41.40
C PRO A 705 -9.11 -87.21 39.94
N LEU A 706 -9.84 -86.42 39.14
CA LEU A 706 -10.08 -86.68 37.71
C LEU A 706 -9.03 -85.99 36.81
N ALA A 707 -8.52 -84.82 37.22
CA ALA A 707 -7.44 -84.13 36.51
C ALA A 707 -6.09 -84.79 36.74
N GLN A 708 -5.88 -85.38 37.92
CA GLN A 708 -4.66 -86.10 38.28
C GLN A 708 -4.46 -87.40 37.47
N ALA A 709 -5.54 -87.98 36.92
CA ALA A 709 -5.48 -89.17 36.06
C ALA A 709 -5.29 -88.86 34.57
N LEU A 710 -5.52 -87.60 34.13
CA LEU A 710 -5.28 -87.16 32.75
C LEU A 710 -3.88 -86.56 32.55
N LEU A 711 -3.23 -86.12 33.63
CA LEU A 711 -1.88 -85.54 33.62
C LEU A 711 -0.75 -86.59 33.72
N ASP A 712 -1.02 -87.82 34.15
CA ASP A 712 0.01 -88.85 34.39
C ASP A 712 0.45 -89.63 33.12
N ASP A 713 -0.30 -89.60 32.01
CA ASP A 713 0.09 -90.22 30.73
C ASP A 713 0.51 -89.18 29.69
N ALA A 714 1.70 -88.58 29.90
CA ALA A 714 2.31 -87.53 29.05
C ALA A 714 2.67 -87.96 27.59
N SER A 715 2.31 -89.17 27.15
CA SER A 715 2.72 -89.73 25.85
C SER A 715 1.87 -89.27 24.66
N THR A 716 0.65 -88.77 24.88
CA THR A 716 -0.26 -88.37 23.79
C THR A 716 0.02 -86.97 23.23
N PHE A 717 0.62 -86.08 24.02
CA PHE A 717 0.93 -84.70 23.61
C PHE A 717 2.40 -84.48 23.19
N GLU A 718 3.28 -85.47 23.37
CA GLU A 718 4.70 -85.39 23.01
C GLU A 718 4.91 -85.18 21.49
N GLY A 719 3.96 -85.63 20.66
CA GLY A 719 3.98 -85.44 19.20
C GLY A 719 3.79 -84.00 18.71
N LEU A 720 3.29 -83.07 19.53
CA LEU A 720 3.14 -81.65 19.17
C LEU A 720 4.43 -80.85 19.38
N ALA A 721 5.35 -81.33 20.21
CA ALA A 721 6.57 -80.59 20.52
C ALA A 721 7.47 -80.31 19.29
N PRO A 722 7.69 -81.26 18.35
CA PRO A 722 8.46 -81.00 17.13
C PRO A 722 7.80 -79.99 16.19
N VAL A 723 6.45 -79.97 16.12
CA VAL A 723 5.66 -79.03 15.32
C VAL A 723 5.85 -77.61 15.85
N LEU A 724 5.76 -77.43 17.17
CA LEU A 724 5.96 -76.14 17.84
C LEU A 724 7.39 -75.64 17.72
N GLU A 725 8.40 -76.52 17.83
CA GLU A 725 9.81 -76.12 17.68
C GLU A 725 10.11 -75.64 16.24
N ARG A 726 9.52 -76.27 15.22
CA ARG A 726 9.64 -75.81 13.81
C ARG A 726 8.95 -74.47 13.59
N LEU A 727 7.80 -74.27 14.20
CA LEU A 727 7.03 -73.03 14.14
C LEU A 727 7.79 -71.86 14.83
N GLU A 728 8.44 -72.10 15.95
CA GLU A 728 9.31 -71.11 16.61
C GLU A 728 10.54 -70.76 15.75
N ARG A 729 11.11 -71.74 15.05
CA ARG A 729 12.23 -71.50 14.13
C ARG A 729 11.81 -70.62 12.94
N SER A 730 10.65 -70.86 12.32
CA SER A 730 10.18 -70.00 11.22
C SER A 730 9.89 -68.56 11.69
N ARG A 731 9.34 -68.40 12.89
CA ARG A 731 9.16 -67.10 13.56
C ARG A 731 10.49 -66.38 13.79
N SER A 732 11.51 -67.11 14.25
CA SER A 732 12.85 -66.54 14.48
C SER A 732 13.56 -66.06 13.20
N LEU A 733 13.19 -66.63 12.05
CA LEU A 733 13.69 -66.24 10.73
C LEU A 733 12.94 -65.04 10.13
N GLY A 734 11.92 -64.52 10.83
CA GLY A 734 11.16 -63.33 10.42
C GLY A 734 10.03 -63.60 9.44
N TYR A 735 9.63 -64.86 9.24
CA TYR A 735 8.45 -65.20 8.43
C TYR A 735 7.16 -65.10 9.25
N SER A 736 6.07 -64.73 8.59
CA SER A 736 4.73 -64.69 9.20
C SER A 736 4.23 -66.09 9.50
N VAL A 737 3.85 -66.34 10.75
CA VAL A 737 3.38 -67.66 11.24
C VAL A 737 1.89 -67.64 11.57
N THR A 738 1.19 -66.55 11.25
CA THR A 738 -0.20 -66.28 11.62
C THR A 738 -1.16 -67.39 11.19
N LEU A 739 -1.00 -67.90 9.96
CA LEU A 739 -1.81 -68.99 9.41
C LEU A 739 -1.55 -70.32 10.15
N LEU A 740 -0.30 -70.61 10.49
CA LEU A 740 0.06 -71.83 11.25
C LEU A 740 -0.40 -71.74 12.71
N ASP A 741 -0.26 -70.58 13.35
CA ASP A 741 -0.79 -70.33 14.69
C ASP A 741 -2.31 -70.56 14.69
N ARG A 742 -3.01 -70.13 13.63
CA ARG A 742 -4.44 -70.38 13.48
C ARG A 742 -4.79 -71.85 13.21
N ALA A 743 -3.95 -72.57 12.47
CA ALA A 743 -4.08 -74.01 12.29
C ALA A 743 -3.91 -74.78 13.61
N VAL A 744 -2.96 -74.37 14.45
CA VAL A 744 -2.75 -74.94 15.79
C VAL A 744 -3.94 -74.63 16.70
N GLU A 745 -4.45 -73.40 16.69
CA GLU A 745 -5.68 -73.05 17.42
C GLU A 745 -6.87 -73.90 16.98
N ARG A 746 -7.01 -74.12 15.67
CA ARG A 746 -8.09 -74.98 15.14
C ARG A 746 -7.92 -76.43 15.60
N ALA A 747 -6.70 -76.96 15.59
CA ALA A 747 -6.42 -78.30 16.10
C ALA A 747 -6.80 -78.43 17.58
N LEU A 748 -6.47 -77.44 18.41
CA LEU A 748 -6.84 -77.41 19.83
C LEU A 748 -8.36 -77.35 20.04
N GLN A 749 -9.09 -76.59 19.23
CA GLN A 749 -10.56 -76.55 19.28
C GLN A 749 -11.18 -77.90 18.93
N VAL A 750 -10.66 -78.59 17.91
CA VAL A 750 -11.10 -79.94 17.55
C VAL A 750 -10.82 -80.92 18.69
N ILE A 751 -9.65 -80.85 19.31
CA ILE A 751 -9.30 -81.67 20.49
C ILE A 751 -10.29 -81.40 21.64
N GLN A 752 -10.53 -80.13 21.98
CA GLN A 752 -11.46 -79.76 23.04
C GLN A 752 -12.87 -80.30 22.77
N LYS A 753 -13.37 -80.17 21.53
CA LYS A 753 -14.68 -80.70 21.17
C LYS A 753 -14.74 -82.23 21.23
N THR A 754 -13.65 -82.93 20.93
CA THR A 754 -13.58 -84.40 21.09
C THR A 754 -13.65 -84.79 22.57
N VAL A 755 -12.98 -84.04 23.46
CA VAL A 755 -13.09 -84.21 24.92
C VAL A 755 -14.53 -83.98 25.37
N ASP A 756 -15.15 -82.89 24.93
CA ASP A 756 -16.52 -82.53 25.29
C ASP A 756 -17.53 -83.57 24.77
N HIS A 757 -17.35 -84.08 23.55
CA HIS A 757 -18.21 -85.13 23.00
C HIS A 757 -18.07 -86.45 23.78
N VAL A 758 -16.84 -86.84 24.16
CA VAL A 758 -16.62 -88.05 24.97
C VAL A 758 -17.21 -87.89 26.37
N ALA A 759 -17.10 -86.70 26.96
CA ALA A 759 -17.69 -86.37 28.26
C ALA A 759 -19.23 -86.32 28.19
N ALA A 760 -19.79 -85.73 27.14
CA ALA A 760 -21.23 -85.58 26.93
C ALA A 760 -21.93 -86.88 26.51
N THR A 761 -21.19 -87.91 26.08
CA THR A 761 -21.74 -89.22 25.72
C THR A 761 -21.43 -90.26 26.82
N PRO A 762 -22.09 -90.20 27.99
CA PRO A 762 -22.01 -91.27 28.96
C PRO A 762 -22.75 -92.48 28.38
N ARG A 763 -22.00 -93.47 27.89
CA ARG A 763 -22.56 -94.78 27.57
C ARG A 763 -22.83 -95.48 28.90
N TYR A 764 -23.93 -95.12 29.55
CA TYR A 764 -24.35 -95.77 30.78
C TYR A 764 -24.59 -97.25 30.46
N LEU A 765 -23.88 -98.16 31.12
CA LEU A 765 -24.11 -99.60 30.99
C LEU A 765 -25.53 -99.98 31.42
N LEU A 766 -26.20 -99.11 32.19
CA LEU A 766 -27.56 -99.21 32.73
C LEU A 766 -28.21 -97.82 32.73
N SER A 767 -29.53 -97.68 32.54
CA SER A 767 -30.19 -96.36 32.53
C SER A 767 -30.01 -95.60 33.85
N SER A 768 -30.13 -94.26 33.83
CA SER A 768 -29.99 -93.40 35.02
C SER A 768 -30.91 -93.83 36.17
N GLU A 769 -32.14 -94.24 35.85
CA GLU A 769 -33.11 -94.79 36.82
C GLU A 769 -32.63 -96.11 37.44
N VAL A 770 -31.99 -96.97 36.65
CA VAL A 770 -31.41 -98.23 37.14
C VAL A 770 -30.17 -97.96 37.98
N MET A 771 -29.41 -96.92 37.68
CA MET A 771 -28.28 -96.47 38.50
C MET A 771 -28.72 -95.93 39.86
N GLU A 772 -29.76 -95.08 39.91
CA GLU A 772 -30.32 -94.61 41.19
C GLU A 772 -30.89 -95.77 42.04
N LEU A 773 -31.52 -96.74 41.40
CA LEU A 773 -31.99 -97.95 42.08
C LEU A 773 -30.83 -98.80 42.62
N LEU A 774 -29.75 -98.97 41.84
CA LEU A 774 -28.55 -99.69 42.28
C LEU A 774 -27.85 -98.98 43.44
N GLU A 775 -27.79 -97.65 43.45
CA GLU A 775 -27.22 -96.88 44.55
C GLU A 775 -28.01 -97.04 45.85
N ARG A 776 -29.34 -97.13 45.75
CA ARG A 776 -30.21 -97.38 46.91
C ARG A 776 -30.11 -98.81 47.44
N GLN A 777 -29.97 -99.79 46.56
CA GLN A 777 -30.04 -101.21 46.95
C GLN A 777 -28.67 -101.83 47.25
N VAL A 778 -27.66 -101.56 46.43
CA VAL A 778 -26.33 -102.14 46.56
C VAL A 778 -25.26 -101.08 46.18
N PRO A 779 -24.87 -100.22 47.14
CA PRO A 779 -23.97 -99.09 46.87
C PRO A 779 -22.60 -99.52 46.35
N GLN A 780 -22.13 -100.71 46.76
CA GLN A 780 -20.84 -101.26 46.37
C GLN A 780 -20.81 -101.65 44.88
N THR A 781 -21.89 -102.24 44.35
CA THR A 781 -22.00 -102.55 42.92
C THR A 781 -22.29 -101.29 42.10
N ALA A 782 -23.02 -100.32 42.63
CA ALA A 782 -23.18 -99.02 41.98
C ALA A 782 -21.83 -98.29 41.85
N GLY A 783 -20.98 -98.36 42.87
CA GLY A 783 -19.60 -97.86 42.84
C GLY A 783 -18.74 -98.57 41.79
N ALA A 784 -18.85 -99.89 41.66
CA ALA A 784 -18.15 -100.65 40.63
C ALA A 784 -18.65 -100.33 39.21
N VAL A 785 -19.97 -100.18 39.01
CA VAL A 785 -20.57 -99.81 37.72
C VAL A 785 -20.22 -98.37 37.34
N ARG A 786 -20.17 -97.44 38.30
CA ARG A 786 -19.62 -96.08 38.11
C ARG A 786 -18.13 -96.11 37.80
N GLY A 787 -17.38 -97.00 38.45
CA GLY A 787 -15.96 -97.24 38.17
C GLY A 787 -15.75 -97.75 36.75
N LEU A 788 -16.58 -98.68 36.29
CA LEU A 788 -16.56 -99.20 34.92
C LEU A 788 -17.05 -98.19 33.88
N SER A 789 -18.06 -97.37 34.20
CA SER A 789 -18.49 -96.29 33.30
C SER A 789 -17.43 -95.21 33.19
N ARG A 790 -16.80 -94.80 34.30
CA ARG A 790 -15.64 -93.90 34.32
C ARG A 790 -14.46 -94.49 33.55
N TRP A 791 -14.13 -95.76 33.78
CA TRP A 791 -13.09 -96.46 33.04
C TRP A 791 -13.41 -96.56 31.54
N SER A 792 -14.68 -96.77 31.17
CA SER A 792 -15.08 -96.80 29.75
C SER A 792 -15.03 -95.42 29.10
N VAL A 793 -15.36 -94.35 29.83
CA VAL A 793 -15.23 -92.97 29.35
C VAL A 793 -13.75 -92.64 29.22
N GLN A 794 -12.94 -93.01 30.22
CA GLN A 794 -11.49 -92.84 30.20
C GLN A 794 -10.84 -93.58 29.01
N GLN A 795 -11.14 -94.86 28.80
CA GLN A 795 -10.61 -95.63 27.67
C GLN A 795 -11.09 -95.12 26.32
N ARG A 796 -12.33 -94.64 26.21
CA ARG A 796 -12.81 -93.98 24.99
C ARG A 796 -12.12 -92.65 24.78
N LEU A 797 -11.87 -91.89 25.84
CA LEU A 797 -11.14 -90.64 25.78
C LEU A 797 -9.70 -90.91 25.35
N GLU A 798 -8.98 -91.82 26.00
CA GLU A 798 -7.62 -92.24 25.61
C GLU A 798 -7.54 -92.69 24.15
N HIS A 799 -8.50 -93.50 23.67
CA HIS A 799 -8.48 -93.98 22.29
C HIS A 799 -8.91 -92.93 21.26
N GLN A 800 -10.03 -92.24 21.48
CA GLN A 800 -10.55 -91.24 20.54
C GLN A 800 -9.72 -89.96 20.55
N LEU A 801 -9.26 -89.50 21.71
CA LEU A 801 -8.36 -88.36 21.82
C LEU A 801 -6.97 -88.71 21.26
N GLY A 802 -6.47 -89.92 21.50
CA GLY A 802 -5.22 -90.37 20.91
C GLY A 802 -5.27 -90.41 19.38
N GLU A 803 -6.37 -90.91 18.80
CA GLU A 803 -6.59 -90.94 17.36
C GLU A 803 -6.78 -89.54 16.76
N THR A 804 -7.56 -88.67 17.39
CA THR A 804 -7.80 -87.30 16.90
C THR A 804 -6.53 -86.45 17.00
N VAL A 805 -5.82 -86.48 18.14
CA VAL A 805 -4.55 -85.78 18.30
C VAL A 805 -3.51 -86.31 17.31
N GLY A 806 -3.42 -87.64 17.13
CA GLY A 806 -2.49 -88.24 16.17
C GLY A 806 -2.73 -87.77 14.73
N ASN A 807 -3.98 -87.74 14.27
CA ASN A 807 -4.31 -87.27 12.92
C ASN A 807 -4.10 -85.76 12.77
N LEU A 808 -4.42 -84.96 13.79
CA LEU A 808 -4.20 -83.51 13.77
C LEU A 808 -2.70 -83.15 13.77
N VAL A 809 -1.86 -83.91 14.47
CA VAL A 809 -0.39 -83.74 14.41
C VAL A 809 0.10 -83.97 12.98
N VAL A 810 -0.35 -85.04 12.32
CA VAL A 810 0.02 -85.32 10.92
C VAL A 810 -0.46 -84.21 9.97
N ASP A 811 -1.65 -83.66 10.20
CA ASP A 811 -2.15 -82.53 9.42
C ASP A 811 -1.28 -81.28 9.60
N LEU A 812 -0.92 -80.94 10.84
CA LEU A 812 -0.05 -79.79 11.14
C LEU A 812 1.37 -80.00 10.59
N GLU A 813 1.89 -81.23 10.62
CA GLU A 813 3.19 -81.56 10.00
C GLU A 813 3.17 -81.35 8.49
N ARG A 814 2.10 -81.79 7.81
CA ARG A 814 1.94 -81.60 6.35
C ARG A 814 1.74 -80.13 5.98
N LEU A 815 0.99 -79.38 6.78
CA LEU A 815 0.85 -77.92 6.61
C LEU A 815 2.20 -77.21 6.79
N LEU A 816 3.00 -77.63 7.77
CA LEU A 816 4.36 -77.12 7.97
C LEU A 816 5.30 -77.48 6.81
N GLU A 817 5.16 -78.66 6.20
CA GLU A 817 5.93 -79.03 5.01
C GLU A 817 5.60 -78.14 3.80
N ASP A 818 4.31 -77.91 3.52
CA ASP A 818 3.87 -76.99 2.46
C ASP A 818 4.36 -75.55 2.75
N TYR A 819 4.32 -75.14 4.02
CA TYR A 819 4.81 -73.85 4.47
C TYR A 819 6.34 -73.70 4.30
N ASP A 820 7.14 -74.70 4.66
CA ASP A 820 8.60 -74.67 4.43
C ASP A 820 8.95 -74.67 2.93
N HIS A 821 8.14 -75.36 2.11
CA HIS A 821 8.27 -75.33 0.65
C HIS A 821 7.97 -73.92 0.11
N SER A 822 6.95 -73.25 0.67
CA SER A 822 6.58 -71.89 0.29
C SER A 822 7.68 -70.87 0.63
N ILE A 823 8.34 -71.00 1.78
CA ILE A 823 9.50 -70.17 2.16
C ILE A 823 10.64 -70.32 1.14
N THR A 824 10.90 -71.56 0.73
CA THR A 824 11.95 -71.84 -0.25
C THR A 824 11.65 -71.19 -1.60
N MET A 825 10.38 -71.24 -2.04
CA MET A 825 9.92 -70.60 -3.27
C MET A 825 9.92 -69.07 -3.18
N LEU A 826 9.51 -68.49 -2.05
CA LEU A 826 9.56 -67.04 -1.81
C LEU A 826 10.99 -66.51 -1.87
N ARG A 827 11.95 -67.22 -1.29
CA ARG A 827 13.36 -66.82 -1.38
C ARG A 827 13.85 -66.81 -2.84
N ARG A 828 13.35 -67.72 -3.67
CA ARG A 828 13.65 -67.75 -5.11
C ARG A 828 12.99 -66.57 -5.85
N LEU A 829 11.70 -66.30 -5.60
CA LEU A 829 10.98 -65.18 -6.20
C LEU A 829 11.55 -63.82 -5.78
N ARG A 830 11.99 -63.68 -4.53
CA ARG A 830 12.71 -62.51 -4.04
C ARG A 830 13.96 -62.22 -4.87
N ASN A 831 14.77 -63.24 -5.15
CA ASN A 831 15.95 -63.08 -6.00
C ASN A 831 15.58 -62.66 -7.44
N VAL A 832 14.43 -63.12 -7.96
CA VAL A 832 13.92 -62.74 -9.29
C VAL A 832 13.43 -61.29 -9.30
N LEU A 833 12.70 -60.88 -8.27
CA LEU A 833 12.24 -59.49 -8.10
C LEU A 833 13.41 -58.50 -8.00
N GLU A 834 14.46 -58.84 -7.26
CA GLU A 834 15.71 -58.07 -7.20
C GLU A 834 16.43 -57.98 -8.56
N GLN A 835 16.25 -58.99 -9.43
CA GLN A 835 16.78 -58.96 -10.80
C GLN A 835 15.90 -58.12 -11.73
N LEU A 836 14.57 -58.17 -11.59
CA LEU A 836 13.63 -57.38 -12.38
C LEU A 836 13.75 -55.87 -12.12
N THR A 837 14.07 -55.47 -10.90
CA THR A 837 14.38 -54.05 -10.59
C THR A 837 15.59 -53.56 -11.37
N ARG A 838 16.59 -54.41 -11.60
CA ARG A 838 17.76 -54.06 -12.44
C ARG A 838 17.43 -53.98 -13.92
N LEU A 839 16.35 -54.62 -14.35
CA LEU A 839 15.86 -54.62 -15.74
C LEU A 839 14.85 -53.50 -16.01
N GLY A 840 14.59 -52.61 -15.05
CA GLY A 840 13.73 -51.44 -15.22
C GLY A 840 12.26 -51.67 -14.90
N ALA A 841 11.91 -52.77 -14.20
CA ALA A 841 10.56 -52.95 -13.67
C ALA A 841 10.21 -51.82 -12.67
N PRO A 842 8.93 -51.39 -12.59
CA PRO A 842 8.50 -50.30 -11.72
C PRO A 842 8.92 -50.56 -10.26
N PRO A 843 9.74 -49.69 -9.65
CA PRO A 843 10.36 -49.96 -8.36
C PRO A 843 9.33 -50.05 -7.23
N GLN A 844 8.24 -49.27 -7.31
CA GLN A 844 7.16 -49.30 -6.33
C GLN A 844 6.43 -50.64 -6.30
N GLU A 845 6.08 -51.21 -7.47
CA GLU A 845 5.44 -52.53 -7.55
C GLU A 845 6.38 -53.63 -7.05
N VAL A 846 7.68 -53.54 -7.38
CA VAL A 846 8.68 -54.52 -6.91
C VAL A 846 8.92 -54.41 -5.40
N GLU A 847 9.04 -53.20 -4.84
CA GLU A 847 9.22 -52.98 -3.40
C GLU A 847 8.01 -53.46 -2.60
N ASN A 848 6.80 -53.26 -3.11
CA ASN A 848 5.56 -53.78 -2.51
C ASN A 848 5.51 -55.32 -2.53
N LEU A 849 6.01 -55.98 -3.57
CA LEU A 849 6.12 -57.44 -3.60
C LEU A 849 7.25 -57.96 -2.70
N MET A 850 8.36 -57.23 -2.62
CA MET A 850 9.52 -57.56 -1.77
C MET A 850 9.21 -57.45 -0.28
N SER A 851 8.44 -56.44 0.14
CA SER A 851 7.99 -56.29 1.53
C SER A 851 7.05 -57.44 1.94
N ASN A 852 6.25 -57.93 1.00
CA ASN A 852 5.34 -59.06 1.20
C ASN A 852 6.01 -60.44 1.14
N CYS A 853 7.27 -60.56 0.69
CA CYS A 853 8.01 -61.83 0.64
C CYS A 853 8.36 -62.44 2.02
N ASN A 854 8.02 -61.75 3.13
CA ASN A 854 8.11 -62.31 4.48
C ASN A 854 6.83 -63.07 4.90
N ARG A 855 5.80 -63.10 4.04
CA ARG A 855 4.52 -63.78 4.28
C ARG A 855 4.36 -65.00 3.36
N PRO A 856 4.72 -66.22 3.80
CA PRO A 856 4.52 -67.45 3.03
C PRO A 856 3.07 -67.68 2.56
N GLU A 857 2.08 -67.23 3.33
CA GLU A 857 0.66 -67.29 2.97
C GLU A 857 0.27 -66.46 1.73
N SER A 858 1.07 -65.46 1.32
CA SER A 858 0.82 -64.64 0.13
C SER A 858 1.62 -65.10 -1.11
N LEU A 859 2.30 -66.24 -1.03
CA LEU A 859 3.07 -66.80 -2.15
C LEU A 859 2.29 -66.89 -3.48
N PRO A 860 1.00 -67.31 -3.53
CA PRO A 860 0.24 -67.33 -4.78
C PRO A 860 0.11 -65.96 -5.43
N TYR A 861 -0.22 -64.94 -4.62
CA TYR A 861 -0.31 -63.55 -5.09
C TYR A 861 1.04 -63.06 -5.62
N ILE A 862 2.12 -63.28 -4.85
CA ILE A 862 3.47 -62.88 -5.26
C ILE A 862 3.88 -63.61 -6.54
N ALA A 863 3.61 -64.91 -6.68
CA ALA A 863 3.88 -65.67 -7.90
C ALA A 863 3.11 -65.14 -9.11
N GLN A 864 1.84 -64.76 -8.95
CA GLN A 864 1.03 -64.21 -10.04
C GLN A 864 1.49 -62.80 -10.44
N ALA A 865 1.79 -61.94 -9.47
CA ALA A 865 2.26 -60.57 -9.71
C ALA A 865 3.68 -60.57 -10.31
N THR A 866 4.59 -61.39 -9.79
CA THR A 866 5.93 -61.57 -10.40
C THR A 866 5.85 -62.08 -11.83
N ARG A 867 4.99 -63.05 -12.12
CA ARG A 867 4.74 -63.52 -13.50
C ARG A 867 4.27 -62.40 -14.43
N LYS A 868 3.33 -61.56 -13.98
CA LYS A 868 2.85 -60.39 -14.76
C LYS A 868 3.99 -59.39 -15.02
N LEU A 869 4.83 -59.11 -14.03
CA LEU A 869 5.99 -58.24 -14.17
C LEU A 869 7.03 -58.80 -15.15
N ILE A 870 7.31 -60.10 -15.08
CA ILE A 870 8.22 -60.76 -16.03
C ILE A 870 7.64 -60.70 -17.45
N GLN A 871 6.33 -60.88 -17.61
CA GLN A 871 5.67 -60.78 -18.91
C GLN A 871 5.79 -59.36 -19.50
N LYS A 872 5.52 -58.33 -18.69
CA LYS A 872 5.66 -56.93 -19.11
C LYS A 872 7.11 -56.59 -19.49
N ALA A 873 8.08 -57.04 -18.68
CA ALA A 873 9.50 -56.86 -19.00
C ALA A 873 9.91 -57.61 -20.28
N LEU A 874 9.37 -58.80 -20.53
CA LEU A 874 9.58 -59.52 -21.80
C LEU A 874 8.99 -58.76 -22.99
N ASP A 875 7.76 -58.26 -22.87
CA ASP A 875 7.11 -57.48 -23.94
C ASP A 875 7.92 -56.20 -24.27
N ASP A 876 8.44 -55.52 -23.24
CA ASP A 876 9.32 -54.35 -23.39
C ASP A 876 10.66 -54.72 -24.05
N ILE A 877 11.29 -55.81 -23.62
CA ILE A 877 12.54 -56.31 -24.19
C ILE A 877 12.33 -56.73 -25.66
N TYR A 878 11.21 -57.37 -26.00
CA TYR A 878 10.89 -57.73 -27.38
C TYR A 878 10.65 -56.49 -28.25
N LEU A 879 9.97 -55.47 -27.71
CA LEU A 879 9.78 -54.19 -28.39
C LEU A 879 11.11 -53.43 -28.61
N GLU A 880 12.02 -53.48 -27.62
CA GLU A 880 13.34 -52.83 -27.67
C GLU A 880 14.32 -53.57 -28.59
N SER A 881 14.27 -54.90 -28.60
CA SER A 881 15.08 -55.76 -29.49
C SER A 881 14.75 -55.52 -30.98
N ASP A 882 13.47 -55.34 -31.31
CA ASP A 882 13.02 -55.02 -32.67
C ASP A 882 13.52 -53.65 -33.18
N GLN A 883 13.92 -52.75 -32.28
CA GLN A 883 14.38 -51.40 -32.62
C GLN A 883 15.92 -51.26 -32.69
N ARG A 884 16.69 -52.28 -32.26
CA ARG A 884 18.16 -52.20 -32.11
C ARG A 884 18.94 -52.98 -33.18
N ASP A 885 20.21 -52.61 -33.34
CA ASP A 885 21.14 -53.29 -34.25
C ASP A 885 21.48 -54.71 -33.76
N ALA A 886 21.71 -55.64 -34.70
CA ALA A 886 21.77 -57.09 -34.46
C ALA A 886 22.73 -57.58 -33.36
N GLY A 887 23.72 -56.78 -32.95
CA GLY A 887 24.64 -57.14 -31.86
C GLY A 887 24.09 -56.89 -30.45
N GLU A 888 23.29 -55.83 -30.27
CA GLU A 888 22.66 -55.50 -28.98
C GLU A 888 21.39 -56.31 -28.76
N ALA A 889 20.70 -56.67 -29.85
CA ALA A 889 19.55 -57.58 -29.83
C ALA A 889 19.91 -58.97 -29.26
N ILE A 890 21.14 -59.48 -29.49
CA ILE A 890 21.59 -60.79 -28.98
C ILE A 890 21.72 -60.79 -27.44
N ALA A 891 22.19 -59.69 -26.84
CA ALA A 891 22.29 -59.59 -25.38
C ALA A 891 20.89 -59.52 -24.73
N LEU A 892 19.93 -58.87 -25.40
CA LEU A 892 18.53 -58.81 -25.00
C LEU A 892 17.81 -60.16 -25.22
N GLU A 893 18.20 -60.95 -26.22
CA GLU A 893 17.69 -62.30 -26.45
C GLU A 893 18.12 -63.28 -25.34
N GLU A 894 19.37 -63.16 -24.84
CA GLU A 894 19.84 -63.96 -23.70
C GLU A 894 19.08 -63.63 -22.41
N THR A 895 18.78 -62.36 -22.14
CA THR A 895 17.97 -61.95 -20.97
C THR A 895 16.51 -62.37 -21.11
N ALA A 896 15.93 -62.24 -22.31
CA ALA A 896 14.57 -62.72 -22.60
C ALA A 896 14.45 -64.23 -22.35
N ARG A 897 15.44 -65.03 -22.79
CA ARG A 897 15.43 -66.49 -22.57
C ARG A 897 15.45 -66.87 -21.09
N VAL A 898 16.19 -66.14 -20.25
CA VAL A 898 16.22 -66.37 -18.80
C VAL A 898 14.86 -66.03 -18.16
N LEU A 899 14.25 -64.92 -18.58
CA LEU A 899 12.92 -64.52 -18.11
C LEU A 899 11.82 -65.51 -18.54
N GLU A 900 11.89 -66.05 -19.75
CA GLU A 900 10.99 -67.11 -20.22
C GLU A 900 11.17 -68.40 -19.40
N GLU A 901 12.41 -68.80 -19.10
CA GLU A 901 12.67 -69.96 -18.25
C GLU A 901 12.08 -69.75 -16.84
N LEU A 902 12.17 -68.54 -16.30
CA LEU A 902 11.55 -68.19 -15.01
C LEU A 902 10.02 -68.25 -15.06
N ILE A 903 9.37 -67.78 -16.13
CA ILE A 903 7.91 -67.95 -16.31
C ILE A 903 7.56 -69.44 -16.35
N THR A 904 8.29 -70.26 -17.10
CA THR A 904 7.99 -71.71 -17.15
C THR A 904 8.16 -72.39 -15.79
N GLN A 905 9.09 -71.92 -14.96
CA GLN A 905 9.29 -72.43 -13.59
C GLN A 905 8.17 -71.99 -12.64
N ILE A 906 7.69 -70.75 -12.77
CA ILE A 906 6.54 -70.26 -12.00
C ILE A 906 5.26 -70.98 -12.44
N ASP A 907 5.06 -71.22 -13.74
CA ASP A 907 3.91 -71.94 -14.26
C ASP A 907 3.92 -73.43 -13.88
N ALA A 908 5.11 -74.06 -13.87
CA ALA A 908 5.28 -75.43 -13.40
C ALA A 908 4.99 -75.61 -11.90
N SER A 909 5.06 -74.53 -11.10
CA SER A 909 4.71 -74.56 -9.68
C SER A 909 3.19 -74.59 -9.43
N GLY A 910 2.37 -74.34 -10.45
CA GLY A 910 0.90 -74.34 -10.32
C GLY A 910 0.31 -73.16 -9.55
N LEU A 911 1.14 -72.21 -9.09
CA LEU A 911 0.74 -71.09 -8.24
C LEU A 911 0.21 -69.87 -9.02
N ALA A 912 0.59 -69.72 -10.29
CA ALA A 912 0.25 -68.53 -11.09
C ALA A 912 -0.95 -68.73 -12.03
N GLY A 913 -1.48 -69.95 -12.15
CA GLY A 913 -2.59 -70.30 -13.04
C GLY A 913 -3.77 -70.93 -12.29
N GLY A 914 -4.81 -70.13 -12.01
CA GLY A 914 -6.03 -70.59 -11.34
C GLY A 914 -5.96 -70.52 -9.80
N SER A 915 -6.91 -71.15 -9.11
CA SER A 915 -6.92 -71.20 -7.65
C SER A 915 -5.74 -72.04 -7.13
N PRO A 916 -4.92 -71.54 -6.19
CA PRO A 916 -3.75 -72.27 -5.69
C PRO A 916 -4.16 -73.60 -5.05
N SER A 917 -3.37 -74.65 -5.29
CA SER A 917 -3.63 -76.02 -4.81
C SER A 917 -2.58 -76.44 -3.79
N GLY A 918 -3.01 -76.93 -2.62
CA GLY A 918 -2.14 -77.44 -1.55
C GLY A 918 -2.81 -77.29 -0.19
N LEU A 919 -2.37 -78.05 0.81
CA LEU A 919 -3.07 -78.16 2.11
C LEU A 919 -3.08 -76.81 2.84
N LEU A 920 -2.02 -76.01 2.66
CA LEU A 920 -1.89 -74.67 3.23
C LEU A 920 -2.96 -73.70 2.71
N TRP A 921 -3.11 -73.60 1.38
CA TRP A 921 -4.08 -72.69 0.75
C TRP A 921 -5.51 -73.20 0.85
N ASP A 922 -5.67 -74.52 0.92
CA ASP A 922 -6.92 -75.16 1.26
C ASP A 922 -7.39 -74.75 2.66
N PHE A 923 -6.52 -74.82 3.67
CA PHE A 923 -6.83 -74.35 5.02
C PHE A 923 -7.07 -72.83 5.06
N GLN A 924 -6.33 -72.05 4.27
CA GLN A 924 -6.50 -70.60 4.18
C GLN A 924 -7.89 -70.19 3.64
N ARG A 925 -8.47 -71.01 2.76
CA ARG A 925 -9.79 -70.77 2.15
C ARG A 925 -10.97 -71.19 3.01
N ASP A 926 -10.89 -72.36 3.66
CA ASP A 926 -12.05 -72.89 4.39
C ASP A 926 -11.86 -72.93 5.91
N GLY A 927 -10.65 -72.69 6.42
CA GLY A 927 -10.32 -72.75 7.85
C GLY A 927 -10.39 -74.16 8.45
N LEU A 928 -10.49 -75.21 7.63
CA LEU A 928 -10.63 -76.60 8.06
C LEU A 928 -9.34 -77.37 7.88
N LEU A 929 -8.94 -78.10 8.92
CA LEU A 929 -7.83 -79.06 8.82
C LEU A 929 -8.26 -80.28 7.99
N PRO A 930 -7.33 -80.94 7.28
CA PRO A 930 -7.65 -82.09 6.41
C PRO A 930 -8.45 -83.20 7.10
N TYR A 931 -8.08 -83.58 8.32
CA TYR A 931 -8.80 -84.55 9.15
C TYR A 931 -10.23 -84.09 9.47
N GLU A 932 -10.41 -82.81 9.78
CA GLU A 932 -11.75 -82.24 10.02
C GLU A 932 -12.57 -82.14 8.73
N ARG A 933 -11.92 -81.90 7.58
CA ARG A 933 -12.57 -81.84 6.27
C ARG A 933 -13.12 -83.22 5.86
N GLU A 934 -12.29 -84.25 5.98
CA GLU A 934 -12.54 -85.57 5.39
C GLU A 934 -13.18 -86.59 6.34
N VAL A 935 -12.88 -86.54 7.64
CA VAL A 935 -13.20 -87.63 8.59
C VAL A 935 -14.30 -87.25 9.59
N ILE A 936 -14.38 -85.99 10.01
CA ILE A 936 -15.37 -85.55 11.02
C ILE A 936 -16.74 -85.31 10.36
N ASP A 937 -17.80 -85.91 10.92
CA ASP A 937 -19.18 -85.72 10.46
C ASP A 937 -19.57 -84.23 10.54
N PRO A 938 -20.18 -83.61 9.50
CA PRO A 938 -20.60 -82.21 9.51
C PRO A 938 -21.40 -81.78 10.75
N ALA A 939 -22.18 -82.68 11.37
CA ALA A 939 -22.90 -82.37 12.61
C ALA A 939 -21.99 -82.19 13.84
N GLN A 940 -20.77 -82.72 13.78
CA GLN A 940 -19.77 -82.68 14.85
C GLN A 940 -18.68 -81.63 14.62
N LYS A 941 -18.65 -80.93 13.47
CA LYS A 941 -17.66 -79.88 13.18
C LYS A 941 -17.87 -78.64 14.06
N THR A 942 -16.78 -78.01 14.50
CA THR A 942 -16.87 -76.71 15.18
C THR A 942 -17.26 -75.64 14.16
N PRO A 943 -18.18 -74.71 14.47
CA PRO A 943 -18.46 -73.60 13.56
C PRO A 943 -17.17 -72.81 13.30
N ILE A 944 -17.00 -72.37 12.06
CA ILE A 944 -15.85 -71.57 11.64
C ILE A 944 -16.28 -70.12 11.67
N ASP A 945 -15.38 -69.28 12.16
CA ASP A 945 -15.57 -67.84 12.15
C ASP A 945 -15.35 -67.30 10.73
N GLU A 946 -16.44 -66.90 10.07
CA GLU A 946 -16.45 -66.46 8.67
C GLU A 946 -15.65 -65.15 8.46
N GLU A 947 -15.56 -64.29 9.48
CA GLU A 947 -14.78 -63.05 9.41
C GLU A 947 -13.28 -63.35 9.42
N MET A 948 -12.89 -64.35 10.21
CA MET A 948 -11.51 -64.81 10.30
C MET A 948 -11.06 -65.55 9.02
N VAL A 949 -11.95 -66.31 8.38
CA VAL A 949 -11.67 -66.89 7.05
C VAL A 949 -11.49 -65.81 6.00
N LYS A 950 -12.34 -64.77 5.98
CA LYS A 950 -12.17 -63.63 5.06
C LYS A 950 -10.82 -62.91 5.24
N HIS A 951 -10.36 -62.77 6.48
CA HIS A 951 -9.05 -62.19 6.77
C HIS A 951 -7.88 -63.11 6.34
N MET A 952 -8.07 -64.43 6.32
CA MET A 952 -7.08 -65.37 5.79
C MET A 952 -7.08 -65.38 4.26
N GLU A 953 -8.27 -65.32 3.62
CA GLU A 953 -8.46 -65.29 2.16
C GLU A 953 -7.96 -63.99 1.51
N SER A 954 -8.09 -62.84 2.16
CA SER A 954 -7.59 -61.56 1.65
C SER A 954 -6.07 -61.58 1.39
N ASN A 955 -5.32 -62.41 2.13
CA ASN A 955 -3.89 -62.62 1.91
C ASN A 955 -3.58 -63.45 0.64
N ILE A 956 -4.58 -64.12 0.05
CA ILE A 956 -4.46 -64.86 -1.23
C ILE A 956 -4.71 -63.93 -2.42
N SER A 957 -5.66 -63.00 -2.31
CA SER A 957 -6.07 -62.08 -3.40
C SER A 957 -5.31 -60.76 -3.42
N GLY A 958 -4.69 -60.35 -2.31
CA GLY A 958 -4.01 -59.07 -2.19
C GLY A 958 -4.95 -57.88 -1.96
N GLU A 959 -6.20 -58.11 -1.60
CA GLU A 959 -7.14 -57.05 -1.20
C GLU A 959 -7.01 -56.78 0.30
N ALA A 960 -6.13 -55.84 0.66
CA ALA A 960 -6.23 -55.12 1.91
C ALA A 960 -6.21 -53.62 1.61
N ILE A 961 -7.26 -52.95 2.11
CA ILE A 961 -7.68 -51.54 1.93
C ILE A 961 -8.70 -51.38 0.79
N LEU A 962 -9.89 -50.92 1.18
CA LEU A 962 -11.07 -50.67 0.35
C LEU A 962 -10.74 -49.72 -0.82
N GLU A 963 -10.74 -50.22 -2.05
CA GLU A 963 -11.07 -49.42 -3.23
C GLU A 963 -12.56 -49.60 -3.50
N GLU A 964 -13.34 -48.52 -3.40
CA GLU A 964 -14.70 -48.49 -3.93
C GLU A 964 -14.68 -48.76 -5.44
N GLU A 965 -15.60 -49.60 -5.92
CA GLU A 965 -15.79 -49.87 -7.33
C GLU A 965 -16.07 -48.56 -8.11
N VAL A 966 -15.08 -48.08 -8.86
CA VAL A 966 -15.25 -46.95 -9.78
C VAL A 966 -16.24 -47.32 -10.87
N SER A 967 -17.46 -46.76 -10.78
CA SER A 967 -18.46 -46.85 -11.83
C SER A 967 -17.96 -46.18 -13.12
N ARG A 968 -18.12 -46.88 -14.25
CA ARG A 968 -17.71 -46.38 -15.58
C ARG A 968 -18.55 -45.16 -16.00
N VAL A 969 -17.89 -44.03 -16.18
CA VAL A 969 -18.46 -42.79 -16.75
C VAL A 969 -18.79 -43.00 -18.23
N THR A 970 -20.02 -42.66 -18.63
CA THR A 970 -20.43 -42.55 -20.04
C THR A 970 -20.17 -41.13 -20.53
N VAL A 971 -19.39 -40.99 -21.61
CA VAL A 971 -19.02 -39.71 -22.23
C VAL A 971 -19.78 -39.56 -23.55
N ASP A 972 -20.24 -38.35 -23.85
CA ASP A 972 -20.94 -38.02 -25.10
C ASP A 972 -19.95 -37.93 -26.29
N GLU A 973 -20.45 -37.98 -27.53
CA GLU A 973 -19.63 -38.09 -28.77
C GLU A 973 -18.64 -36.93 -29.02
N ASP A 974 -18.75 -35.81 -28.29
CA ASP A 974 -17.84 -34.66 -28.37
C ASP A 974 -16.89 -34.53 -27.15
N GLY A 975 -16.87 -35.51 -26.23
CA GLY A 975 -15.85 -35.61 -25.17
C GLY A 975 -16.01 -34.64 -23.98
N TRP A 976 -17.20 -34.06 -23.78
CA TRP A 976 -17.50 -33.19 -22.64
C TRP A 976 -18.42 -33.86 -21.64
N GLU A 977 -18.12 -33.66 -20.36
CA GLU A 977 -18.91 -34.16 -19.22
C GLU A 977 -19.96 -33.12 -18.82
N THR A 978 -21.23 -33.52 -18.70
CA THR A 978 -22.30 -32.65 -18.21
C THR A 978 -22.30 -32.60 -16.69
N LEU A 979 -21.95 -31.44 -16.12
CA LEU A 979 -22.00 -31.17 -14.68
C LEU A 979 -23.44 -30.93 -14.20
N ASP A 980 -23.90 -31.72 -13.23
CA ASP A 980 -25.14 -31.49 -12.51
C ASP A 980 -24.96 -30.47 -11.36
N LEU A 981 -26.05 -29.78 -10.98
CA LEU A 981 -26.06 -28.74 -9.95
C LEU A 981 -25.84 -29.33 -8.53
N PRO A 982 -25.20 -28.60 -7.61
CA PRO A 982 -24.86 -29.13 -6.28
C PRO A 982 -26.10 -29.29 -5.39
N ASP A 983 -26.24 -30.45 -4.76
CA ASP A 983 -27.22 -30.72 -3.72
C ASP A 983 -26.63 -30.31 -2.35
N ASP A 984 -27.34 -29.46 -1.61
CA ASP A 984 -26.97 -29.00 -0.26
C ASP A 984 -27.24 -30.09 0.80
N SER A 985 -26.57 -31.25 0.72
CA SER A 985 -26.49 -32.19 1.84
C SER A 985 -25.41 -33.26 1.67
N SER A 986 -24.13 -32.88 1.74
CA SER A 986 -23.04 -33.80 2.09
C SER A 986 -21.79 -33.01 2.45
N THR A 987 -21.31 -33.19 3.68
CA THR A 987 -19.98 -32.78 4.14
C THR A 987 -18.93 -33.50 3.32
N GLY A 988 -18.26 -32.76 2.42
CA GLY A 988 -17.18 -33.27 1.59
C GLY A 988 -15.88 -33.37 2.38
N ASP A 989 -15.25 -34.53 2.30
CA ASP A 989 -13.82 -34.70 2.56
C ASP A 989 -13.09 -34.46 1.23
N GLU A 990 -12.12 -33.56 1.26
CA GLU A 990 -11.27 -33.19 0.13
C GLU A 990 -10.21 -34.29 -0.11
N GLU A 991 -10.10 -34.74 -1.37
CA GLU A 991 -9.07 -35.65 -1.86
C GLU A 991 -7.67 -35.01 -1.77
N GLU A 992 -6.75 -35.63 -1.04
CA GLU A 992 -5.32 -35.31 -1.09
C GLU A 992 -4.67 -35.94 -2.34
N VAL A 993 -4.01 -35.09 -3.14
CA VAL A 993 -3.16 -35.49 -4.26
C VAL A 993 -1.83 -35.99 -3.72
N GLU A 994 -1.52 -37.28 -3.88
CA GLU A 994 -0.20 -37.85 -3.55
C GLU A 994 0.90 -37.25 -4.45
N PHE A 995 1.76 -36.42 -3.85
CA PHE A 995 3.05 -36.03 -4.42
C PHE A 995 4.09 -37.13 -4.15
N VAL A 996 4.74 -37.58 -5.22
CA VAL A 996 5.89 -38.51 -5.23
C VAL A 996 7.02 -37.98 -4.34
N GLU A 997 7.40 -38.74 -3.31
CA GLU A 997 8.61 -38.50 -2.53
C GLU A 997 9.87 -38.76 -3.38
N LEU A 998 10.64 -37.70 -3.65
CA LEU A 998 12.01 -37.83 -4.14
C LEU A 998 12.95 -37.98 -2.94
N GLN A 999 13.74 -39.05 -2.94
CA GLN A 999 14.79 -39.29 -1.96
C GLN A 999 15.78 -38.11 -1.88
N PRO A 1000 16.31 -37.79 -0.67
CA PRO A 1000 17.21 -36.66 -0.49
C PRO A 1000 18.57 -36.98 -1.12
N ILE A 1001 18.85 -36.35 -2.25
CA ILE A 1001 20.22 -36.24 -2.76
C ILE A 1001 20.94 -35.26 -1.85
N SER A 1002 22.14 -35.64 -1.39
CA SER A 1002 22.96 -34.83 -0.51
C SER A 1002 23.41 -33.53 -1.22
N ASP A 1003 22.73 -32.43 -0.93
CA ASP A 1003 22.96 -31.07 -1.47
C ASP A 1003 24.39 -30.51 -1.21
N ASP A 1004 25.20 -31.19 -0.40
CA ASP A 1004 26.55 -30.72 -0.05
C ASP A 1004 27.55 -30.90 -1.21
N ASP A 1005 27.37 -31.93 -2.05
CA ASP A 1005 28.24 -32.16 -3.22
C ASP A 1005 27.88 -31.21 -4.38
N GLU A 1006 26.60 -30.90 -4.59
CA GLU A 1006 26.17 -29.95 -5.62
C GLU A 1006 26.59 -28.52 -5.29
N ARG A 1007 26.49 -28.11 -4.03
CA ARG A 1007 27.01 -26.81 -3.56
C ARG A 1007 28.52 -26.71 -3.72
N ALA A 1008 29.26 -27.77 -3.42
CA ALA A 1008 30.71 -27.78 -3.65
C ALA A 1008 31.07 -27.68 -5.15
N THR A 1009 30.27 -28.28 -6.04
CA THR A 1009 30.47 -28.13 -7.49
C THR A 1009 30.08 -26.74 -8.00
N LEU A 1010 28.99 -26.16 -7.48
CA LEU A 1010 28.55 -24.80 -7.83
C LEU A 1010 29.51 -23.73 -7.29
N ASP A 1011 30.08 -23.91 -6.09
CA ASP A 1011 31.12 -23.02 -5.57
C ASP A 1011 32.43 -23.14 -6.37
N ALA A 1012 32.77 -24.34 -6.85
CA ALA A 1012 33.91 -24.54 -7.74
C ALA A 1012 33.68 -23.94 -9.15
N GLU A 1013 32.45 -23.98 -9.66
CA GLU A 1013 32.06 -23.33 -10.90
C GLU A 1013 31.97 -21.81 -10.76
N LEU A 1014 31.44 -21.29 -9.64
CA LEU A 1014 31.44 -19.87 -9.31
C LEU A 1014 32.87 -19.35 -9.14
N ALA A 1015 33.76 -20.09 -8.49
CA ALA A 1015 35.18 -19.73 -8.40
C ALA A 1015 35.87 -19.72 -9.78
N ARG A 1016 35.49 -20.61 -10.71
CA ARG A 1016 35.93 -20.57 -12.10
C ARG A 1016 35.36 -19.36 -12.86
N ILE A 1017 34.10 -19.02 -12.63
CA ILE A 1017 33.42 -17.87 -13.25
C ILE A 1017 34.05 -16.56 -12.72
N ASP A 1018 34.33 -16.46 -11.43
CA ASP A 1018 35.01 -15.31 -10.81
C ASP A 1018 36.47 -15.16 -11.28
N ALA A 1019 37.18 -16.28 -11.46
CA ALA A 1019 38.50 -16.27 -12.07
C ALA A 1019 38.44 -15.83 -13.55
N SER A 1020 37.38 -16.20 -14.27
CA SER A 1020 37.14 -15.76 -15.66
C SER A 1020 36.76 -14.28 -15.76
N TRP A 1021 36.11 -13.73 -14.73
CA TRP A 1021 35.76 -12.31 -14.63
C TRP A 1021 36.98 -11.44 -14.29
N LYS A 1022 37.89 -11.90 -13.42
CA LYS A 1022 39.14 -11.19 -13.09
C LYS A 1022 40.13 -11.09 -14.25
N HIS A 1023 39.96 -11.89 -15.31
CA HIS A 1023 40.78 -11.82 -16.54
C HIS A 1023 40.18 -10.94 -17.65
N ARG A 1024 39.00 -10.32 -17.44
CA ARG A 1024 38.47 -9.29 -18.35
C ARG A 1024 38.81 -7.90 -17.82
N SER A 1025 40.07 -7.51 -17.99
CA SER A 1025 40.42 -6.08 -18.07
C SER A 1025 39.63 -5.45 -19.23
N GLU A 1026 39.11 -4.26 -19.01
CA GLU A 1026 38.39 -3.43 -19.99
C GLU A 1026 38.99 -3.51 -21.40
N PRO A 1027 38.19 -3.64 -22.47
CA PRO A 1027 38.70 -3.50 -23.81
C PRO A 1027 39.26 -2.08 -23.97
N SER A 1028 40.57 -1.97 -24.15
CA SER A 1028 41.19 -0.72 -24.58
C SER A 1028 40.47 -0.21 -25.82
N VAL A 1029 40.05 1.05 -25.82
CA VAL A 1029 39.43 1.74 -26.94
C VAL A 1029 40.31 1.60 -28.18
N VAL A 1030 39.98 0.64 -29.05
CA VAL A 1030 40.52 0.58 -30.40
C VAL A 1030 39.81 1.68 -31.18
N LYS A 1031 40.49 2.81 -31.36
CA LYS A 1031 40.09 3.83 -32.33
C LYS A 1031 39.96 3.15 -33.70
N SER A 1032 38.75 3.11 -34.22
CA SER A 1032 38.48 2.56 -35.55
C SER A 1032 39.06 3.50 -36.61
N ASN A 1033 40.24 3.18 -37.12
CA ASN A 1033 40.88 3.80 -38.29
C ASN A 1033 40.09 3.64 -39.61
N ALA A 1034 38.80 3.28 -39.56
CA ALA A 1034 37.95 3.07 -40.73
C ALA A 1034 37.35 4.39 -41.24
N LEU A 1035 37.06 5.34 -40.35
CA LEU A 1035 36.50 6.66 -40.71
C LEU A 1035 37.58 7.63 -41.21
N GLU A 1036 38.75 7.67 -40.56
CA GLU A 1036 39.89 8.47 -41.03
C GLU A 1036 40.47 7.97 -42.38
N ASN A 1037 40.39 6.65 -42.65
CA ASN A 1037 40.74 6.09 -43.96
C ASN A 1037 39.69 6.35 -45.06
N LEU A 1038 38.46 6.71 -44.69
CA LEU A 1038 37.41 7.11 -45.63
C LEU A 1038 37.50 8.61 -45.92
N GLU A 1039 37.76 9.44 -44.90
CA GLU A 1039 38.02 10.88 -45.07
C GLU A 1039 39.28 11.16 -45.89
N SER A 1040 40.37 10.41 -45.68
CA SER A 1040 41.59 10.53 -46.51
C SER A 1040 41.43 10.02 -47.94
N LYS A 1041 40.53 9.06 -48.18
CA LYS A 1041 40.20 8.59 -49.55
C LYS A 1041 39.23 9.51 -50.27
N LEU A 1042 38.45 10.31 -49.55
CA LEU A 1042 37.56 11.33 -50.08
C LEU A 1042 38.28 12.68 -50.30
N SER A 1043 39.39 12.95 -49.59
CA SER A 1043 40.18 14.18 -49.76
C SER A 1043 41.08 14.19 -51.00
N ASP A 1044 41.28 13.06 -51.68
CA ASP A 1044 42.10 12.92 -52.90
C ASP A 1044 41.26 12.82 -54.20
N LEU A 1045 39.95 13.07 -54.12
CA LEU A 1045 39.08 13.18 -55.30
C LEU A 1045 38.92 14.65 -55.68
N ASP A 1046 39.72 15.10 -56.64
CA ASP A 1046 39.54 16.38 -57.34
C ASP A 1046 38.18 16.40 -58.07
N LEU A 1047 37.30 17.32 -57.65
CA LEU A 1047 36.22 17.89 -58.46
C LEU A 1047 36.16 19.40 -58.27
#